data_AF-N1S2G2-F1
#
_entry.id   AF-N1S2G2-F1
#
_cell.length_a   1.000
_cell.length_b   1.000
_cell.length_c   1.000
_cell.angle_alpha   90.00
_cell.angle_beta   90.00
_cell.angle_gamma   90.00
#
_symmetry.space_group_name_H-M   'P 1'
#
loop_
_entity.id
_entity.type
_entity.pdbx_description
1 polymer ?
#
loop_
_entity_poly.entity_id
_entity_poly.type
_entity_poly.pdbx_seq_one_letter_code
_entity_poly.pdbx_strand_id
1 'polypeptide(L)'
;MKQHNINALRTSHYPGQPWLYDLADELGFWVMDEADLECHGFYDVVTQHVTPAPYLDYEGSKEEFFPKAAQFTSDNPEWRESYLDRMVQMVQRDKNHPCIFSWSLGNESFYGVNHVAMIEYARSIDDRLIHYEGDIKAQETDMYSYMYPDQDRLKRHVEIDGIKDGKWEKPVILCEYAHAMGNGPGGLDDYQDAFRKYKRLQGGFIWEWANHGLLHKDGYYAYGGDFGDEPNDHTFVMDGLCDSEHKPTPGLIELKRVFQPINFKFEEGKVFITNEYDFIKLDHLEAKYAIKAYGDKLSLLESGTLEVPSVRPWDTVKLALPIDLTQYSDHGEEVFLSLSFTLKESTSWAPASHEVAWFQHKISADRQPSIPVGLSASSGSVKIVETRTKVEVFGSNWSINFDRVRGYITKWSHGSDLLEVDPVTRAAIYPCFWRAPTDNDKDNAVSVWKDYGVHRMTSQLRSLKVENGADGSGVSMKTKTYFAPPVLGWGYDIHTVYHISSKGVLSINLDLEPKGVFPVDVPRVGLNIRLPKSLSQASWFGRGPGESYPDKKHSQAIGIWSSAVDDLEVPYDVPQGNGNRMETRWVRLVDADGHGIKASRLDASTFNWTGGRLSDQTIESAKHPCDLVREDATLLNLSPRVAGVGSATCGPGVRDDLLVKVKPESYGFVLESI
;
A
#
# COMPACT_ATOMS: atom_id res chain seq x y z
N MET A 1 -4.02 1.01 -19.25
CA MET A 1 -4.87 -0.15 -18.89
C MET A 1 -4.32 -1.51 -19.35
N LYS A 2 -4.30 -1.89 -20.64
CA LYS A 2 -3.81 -3.22 -21.10
C LYS A 2 -2.42 -3.61 -20.61
N GLN A 3 -1.49 -2.66 -20.61
CA GLN A 3 -0.12 -2.85 -20.11
C GLN A 3 -0.04 -3.20 -18.61
N HIS A 4 -1.13 -2.99 -17.88
CA HIS A 4 -1.31 -3.26 -16.44
C HIS A 4 -2.30 -4.40 -16.19
N ASN A 5 -2.49 -5.30 -17.15
CA ASN A 5 -3.33 -6.49 -17.01
C ASN A 5 -4.84 -6.21 -16.78
N ILE A 6 -5.30 -5.00 -17.11
CA ILE A 6 -6.72 -4.64 -17.10
C ILE A 6 -7.37 -5.07 -18.42
N ASN A 7 -8.55 -5.69 -18.33
CA ASN A 7 -9.28 -6.25 -19.47
C ASN A 7 -10.71 -5.68 -19.64
N ALA A 8 -11.21 -4.87 -18.70
CA ALA A 8 -12.57 -4.34 -18.73
C ALA A 8 -12.63 -2.85 -18.35
N LEU A 9 -13.68 -2.17 -18.81
CA LEU A 9 -14.04 -0.78 -18.55
C LEU A 9 -15.50 -0.69 -18.15
N ARG A 10 -15.81 0.16 -17.17
CA ARG A 10 -17.17 0.65 -16.90
C ARG A 10 -17.17 2.13 -17.24
N THR A 11 -18.16 2.62 -17.98
CA THR A 11 -18.25 4.05 -18.32
C THR A 11 -18.94 4.83 -17.20
N SER A 12 -18.28 4.91 -16.04
CA SER A 12 -18.80 5.66 -14.89
C SER A 12 -18.92 7.17 -15.21
N HIS A 13 -20.09 7.81 -15.11
CA HIS A 13 -21.45 7.26 -14.97
C HIS A 13 -22.36 7.73 -16.10
N TYR A 14 -21.85 7.67 -17.32
CA TYR A 14 -22.55 8.11 -18.52
C TYR A 14 -21.91 7.47 -19.77
N PRO A 15 -22.61 7.47 -20.91
CA PRO A 15 -22.08 6.86 -22.12
C PRO A 15 -20.80 7.60 -22.53
N GLY A 16 -19.73 6.84 -22.71
CA GLY A 16 -18.41 7.35 -23.09
C GLY A 16 -18.44 8.09 -24.44
N GLN A 17 -17.33 8.78 -24.72
CA GLN A 17 -17.12 9.37 -26.05
C GLN A 17 -17.18 8.26 -27.12
N PRO A 18 -17.85 8.46 -28.29
CA PRO A 18 -18.07 7.39 -29.26
C PRO A 18 -16.82 6.62 -29.70
N TRP A 19 -15.67 7.30 -29.82
CA TRP A 19 -14.40 6.65 -30.21
C TRP A 19 -13.84 5.71 -29.14
N LEU A 20 -14.31 5.78 -27.89
CA LEU A 20 -13.91 4.86 -26.82
C LEU A 20 -14.27 3.42 -27.21
N TYR A 21 -15.46 3.20 -27.75
CA TYR A 21 -15.96 1.87 -28.10
C TYR A 21 -15.25 1.32 -29.33
N ASP A 22 -14.96 2.17 -30.33
CA ASP A 22 -14.11 1.79 -31.48
C ASP A 22 -12.73 1.29 -30.98
N LEU A 23 -12.10 2.01 -30.05
CA LEU A 23 -10.83 1.59 -29.47
C LEU A 23 -10.97 0.32 -28.61
N ALA A 24 -12.06 0.17 -27.87
CA ALA A 24 -12.31 -1.02 -27.06
C ALA A 24 -12.51 -2.27 -27.93
N ASP A 25 -13.18 -2.14 -29.07
CA ASP A 25 -13.31 -3.21 -30.06
C ASP A 25 -11.95 -3.63 -30.62
N GLU A 26 -11.10 -2.67 -31.00
CA GLU A 26 -9.78 -2.95 -31.59
C GLU A 26 -8.75 -3.47 -30.58
N LEU A 27 -8.72 -2.90 -29.38
CA LEU A 27 -7.77 -3.28 -28.31
C LEU A 27 -8.24 -4.48 -27.49
N GLY A 28 -9.53 -4.83 -27.60
CA GLY A 28 -10.19 -5.94 -26.93
C GLY A 28 -10.48 -5.69 -25.45
N PHE A 29 -11.32 -4.73 -25.12
CA PHE A 29 -11.85 -4.54 -23.77
C PHE A 29 -13.28 -5.06 -23.64
N TRP A 30 -13.63 -5.55 -22.46
CA TRP A 30 -15.03 -5.70 -22.06
C TRP A 30 -15.56 -4.35 -21.57
N VAL A 31 -16.62 -3.83 -22.16
CA VAL A 31 -17.23 -2.56 -21.76
C VAL A 31 -18.60 -2.81 -21.13
N MET A 32 -18.77 -2.31 -19.91
CA MET A 32 -20.09 -2.08 -19.32
C MET A 32 -20.47 -0.63 -19.63
N ASP A 33 -21.41 -0.46 -20.55
CA ASP A 33 -21.85 0.86 -21.02
C ASP A 33 -23.02 1.36 -20.17
N GLU A 34 -22.91 2.57 -19.63
CA GLU A 34 -23.78 3.06 -18.55
C GLU A 34 -24.56 4.30 -18.95
N ALA A 35 -25.88 4.27 -18.69
CA ALA A 35 -26.74 5.40 -19.00
C ALA A 35 -26.41 6.61 -18.12
N ASP A 36 -26.55 7.82 -18.67
CA ASP A 36 -26.32 9.10 -17.98
C ASP A 36 -27.45 9.39 -16.98
N LEU A 37 -27.46 8.63 -15.88
CA LEU A 37 -28.49 8.67 -14.86
C LEU A 37 -27.86 8.51 -13.47
N GLU A 38 -27.82 9.61 -12.72
CA GLU A 38 -27.43 9.63 -11.32
C GLU A 38 -28.30 10.59 -10.51
N CYS A 39 -28.79 10.14 -9.35
CA CYS A 39 -29.72 10.88 -8.49
C CYS A 39 -29.30 10.82 -7.01
N HIS A 40 -28.00 10.67 -6.74
CA HIS A 40 -27.44 10.37 -5.41
C HIS A 40 -27.98 11.32 -4.32
N GLY A 41 -28.01 12.63 -4.57
CA GLY A 41 -28.35 13.63 -3.56
C GLY A 41 -29.71 13.48 -2.85
N PHE A 42 -30.66 12.71 -3.39
CA PHE A 42 -31.91 12.41 -2.67
C PHE A 42 -31.70 11.44 -1.49
N TYR A 43 -30.58 10.72 -1.44
CA TYR A 43 -30.19 9.92 -0.28
C TYR A 43 -29.95 10.81 0.95
N ASP A 44 -29.26 11.93 0.77
CA ASP A 44 -29.00 12.89 1.85
C ASP A 44 -30.29 13.50 2.38
N VAL A 45 -31.23 13.82 1.48
CA VAL A 45 -32.54 14.38 1.85
C VAL A 45 -33.28 13.48 2.84
N VAL A 46 -33.16 12.15 2.71
CA VAL A 46 -33.87 11.19 3.58
C VAL A 46 -33.04 10.72 4.78
N THR A 47 -31.73 11.02 4.83
CA THR A 47 -30.82 10.57 5.90
C THR A 47 -30.31 11.69 6.81
N GLN A 48 -30.23 12.95 6.35
CA GLN A 48 -29.59 14.08 7.05
C GLN A 48 -30.17 14.37 8.45
N HIS A 49 -31.39 13.92 8.74
CA HIS A 49 -32.05 14.10 10.04
C HIS A 49 -32.35 12.80 10.78
N VAL A 50 -31.74 11.70 10.33
CA VAL A 50 -31.91 10.37 10.90
C VAL A 50 -30.57 9.93 11.45
N THR A 51 -30.52 9.54 12.73
CA THR A 51 -29.37 8.78 13.23
C THR A 51 -29.57 7.35 12.76
N PRO A 52 -28.75 6.83 11.82
CA PRO A 52 -28.85 5.43 11.43
C PRO A 52 -28.66 4.55 12.66
N ALA A 53 -29.32 3.40 12.70
CA ALA A 53 -29.08 2.47 13.79
C ALA A 53 -27.59 2.07 13.79
N PRO A 54 -26.91 2.04 14.95
CA PRO A 54 -25.44 1.90 15.03
C PRO A 54 -24.88 0.57 14.52
N TYR A 55 -25.74 -0.35 14.08
CA TYR A 55 -25.41 -1.66 13.53
C TYR A 55 -25.67 -1.77 12.02
N LEU A 56 -26.22 -0.74 11.37
CA LEU A 56 -26.43 -0.75 9.93
C LEU A 56 -25.13 -0.34 9.24
N ASP A 57 -24.59 -1.24 8.42
CA ASP A 57 -23.59 -0.87 7.42
C ASP A 57 -24.27 -0.14 6.24
N TYR A 58 -23.46 0.38 5.31
CA TYR A 58 -23.94 1.13 4.14
C TYR A 58 -25.02 0.37 3.36
N GLU A 59 -24.97 -0.95 3.36
CA GLU A 59 -25.90 -1.75 2.59
C GLU A 59 -27.19 -2.07 3.36
N GLY A 60 -27.10 -2.26 4.68
CA GLY A 60 -28.26 -2.28 5.55
C GLY A 60 -29.03 -0.96 5.48
N SER A 61 -28.34 0.17 5.30
CA SER A 61 -29.02 1.46 5.13
C SER A 61 -29.73 1.57 3.77
N LYS A 62 -29.27 0.91 2.71
CA LYS A 62 -29.98 0.88 1.41
C LYS A 62 -31.40 0.36 1.55
N GLU A 63 -31.59 -0.75 2.25
CA GLU A 63 -32.93 -1.34 2.44
C GLU A 63 -33.92 -0.39 3.12
N GLU A 64 -33.43 0.47 4.02
CA GLU A 64 -34.25 1.44 4.74
C GLU A 64 -34.52 2.72 3.94
N PHE A 65 -33.50 3.28 3.29
CA PHE A 65 -33.54 4.64 2.74
C PHE A 65 -33.76 4.69 1.23
N PHE A 66 -33.30 3.69 0.46
CA PHE A 66 -33.47 3.71 -0.99
C PHE A 66 -34.94 3.77 -1.42
N PRO A 67 -35.90 3.03 -0.81
CA PRO A 67 -37.31 3.15 -1.16
C PRO A 67 -37.89 4.55 -0.88
N LYS A 68 -37.36 5.27 0.11
CA LYS A 68 -37.80 6.64 0.44
C LYS A 68 -37.23 7.64 -0.57
N ALA A 69 -35.94 7.53 -0.89
CA ALA A 69 -35.26 8.39 -1.86
C ALA A 69 -35.79 8.16 -3.29
N ALA A 70 -36.11 6.91 -3.64
CA ALA A 70 -36.67 6.57 -4.95
C ALA A 70 -37.99 7.30 -5.25
N GLN A 71 -38.79 7.63 -4.24
CA GLN A 71 -40.07 8.35 -4.44
C GLN A 71 -39.91 9.74 -5.08
N PHE A 72 -38.72 10.33 -5.02
CA PHE A 72 -38.47 11.61 -5.68
C PHE A 72 -38.30 11.45 -7.20
N THR A 73 -37.62 10.39 -7.65
CA THR A 73 -37.25 10.18 -9.06
C THR A 73 -37.53 8.76 -9.57
N SER A 74 -36.77 7.76 -9.12
CA SER A 74 -36.77 6.40 -9.71
C SER A 74 -38.09 5.64 -9.58
N ASP A 75 -38.88 5.95 -8.56
CA ASP A 75 -40.23 5.43 -8.33
C ASP A 75 -41.32 6.50 -8.53
N ASN A 76 -40.99 7.59 -9.22
CA ASN A 76 -41.91 8.67 -9.55
C ASN A 76 -42.26 8.63 -11.07
N PRO A 77 -43.50 8.30 -11.44
CA PRO A 77 -43.91 8.18 -12.84
C PRO A 77 -43.73 9.45 -13.68
N GLU A 78 -43.66 10.64 -13.08
CA GLU A 78 -43.40 11.90 -13.81
C GLU A 78 -42.02 11.91 -14.48
N TRP A 79 -41.07 11.13 -13.97
CA TRP A 79 -39.71 11.02 -14.51
C TRP A 79 -39.53 9.89 -15.53
N ARG A 80 -40.57 9.09 -15.79
CA ARG A 80 -40.48 7.88 -16.63
C ARG A 80 -39.84 8.15 -17.99
N GLU A 81 -40.32 9.16 -18.71
CA GLU A 81 -39.82 9.45 -20.06
C GLU A 81 -38.37 9.93 -20.05
N SER A 82 -37.92 10.63 -18.99
CA SER A 82 -36.53 11.06 -18.84
C SER A 82 -35.56 9.88 -18.64
N TYR A 83 -36.00 8.83 -17.94
CA TYR A 83 -35.24 7.59 -17.74
C TYR A 83 -35.19 6.78 -19.04
N LEU A 84 -36.34 6.61 -19.70
CA LEU A 84 -36.44 5.91 -20.97
C LEU A 84 -35.59 6.57 -22.05
N ASP A 85 -35.61 7.89 -22.17
CA ASP A 85 -34.82 8.63 -23.17
C ASP A 85 -33.32 8.31 -23.06
N ARG A 86 -32.77 8.31 -21.83
CA ARG A 86 -31.35 7.97 -21.58
C ARG A 86 -31.00 6.56 -22.03
N MET A 87 -31.86 5.58 -21.70
CA MET A 87 -31.65 4.19 -22.12
C MET A 87 -31.79 4.03 -23.64
N VAL A 88 -32.79 4.68 -24.23
CA VAL A 88 -33.05 4.65 -25.67
C VAL A 88 -31.85 5.19 -26.43
N GLN A 89 -31.35 6.36 -26.04
CA GLN A 89 -30.25 7.01 -26.74
C GLN A 89 -28.95 6.20 -26.65
N MET A 90 -28.57 5.69 -25.46
CA MET A 90 -27.39 4.86 -25.30
C MET A 90 -27.46 3.58 -26.14
N VAL A 91 -28.51 2.76 -25.95
CA VAL A 91 -28.63 1.47 -26.65
C VAL A 91 -28.68 1.66 -28.17
N GLN A 92 -29.42 2.66 -28.67
CA GLN A 92 -29.49 2.87 -30.12
C GLN A 92 -28.16 3.34 -30.72
N ARG A 93 -27.40 4.15 -29.99
CA ARG A 93 -26.08 4.63 -30.40
C ARG A 93 -25.07 3.49 -30.45
N ASP A 94 -25.03 2.65 -29.41
CA ASP A 94 -23.85 1.84 -29.12
C ASP A 94 -24.03 0.32 -29.34
N LYS A 95 -25.26 -0.19 -29.55
CA LYS A 95 -25.56 -1.64 -29.68
C LYS A 95 -24.75 -2.42 -30.72
N ASN A 96 -24.11 -1.73 -31.67
CA ASN A 96 -23.32 -2.38 -32.71
C ASN A 96 -21.86 -2.68 -32.28
N HIS A 97 -21.43 -2.22 -31.09
CA HIS A 97 -20.09 -2.47 -30.58
C HIS A 97 -19.99 -3.84 -29.88
N PRO A 98 -19.15 -4.78 -30.38
CA PRO A 98 -18.96 -6.08 -29.73
C PRO A 98 -18.23 -6.02 -28.38
N CYS A 99 -17.48 -4.95 -28.08
CA CYS A 99 -16.84 -4.77 -26.78
C CYS A 99 -17.86 -4.66 -25.64
N ILE A 100 -19.07 -4.16 -25.93
CA ILE A 100 -20.12 -3.98 -24.93
C ILE A 100 -20.68 -5.35 -24.59
N PHE A 101 -20.50 -5.77 -23.32
CA PHE A 101 -21.04 -7.03 -22.81
C PHE A 101 -22.28 -6.84 -21.94
N SER A 102 -22.48 -5.63 -21.41
CA SER A 102 -23.60 -5.31 -20.53
C SER A 102 -24.03 -3.85 -20.65
N TRP A 103 -25.34 -3.62 -20.52
CA TRP A 103 -25.93 -2.30 -20.35
C TRP A 103 -26.18 -2.03 -18.87
N SER A 104 -25.62 -0.94 -18.36
CA SER A 104 -25.87 -0.44 -17.01
C SER A 104 -26.96 0.64 -17.04
N LEU A 105 -27.93 0.54 -16.14
CA LEU A 105 -29.09 1.47 -16.11
C LEU A 105 -28.75 2.85 -15.56
N GLY A 106 -27.52 3.07 -15.07
CA GLY A 106 -27.09 4.29 -14.39
C GLY A 106 -26.34 3.97 -13.11
N ASN A 107 -26.18 4.99 -12.26
CA ASN A 107 -25.47 4.91 -10.99
C ASN A 107 -26.29 5.54 -9.86
N GLU A 108 -26.11 5.07 -8.63
CA GLU A 108 -26.59 5.66 -7.36
C GLU A 108 -27.94 6.43 -7.44
N SER A 109 -28.91 5.82 -8.10
CA SER A 109 -30.23 6.41 -8.35
C SER A 109 -31.34 5.62 -7.67
N PHE A 110 -31.03 4.79 -6.67
CA PHE A 110 -32.00 3.90 -6.01
C PHE A 110 -32.69 2.97 -7.02
N TYR A 111 -33.77 2.28 -6.65
CA TYR A 111 -34.50 1.42 -7.59
C TYR A 111 -36.01 1.68 -7.55
N GLY A 112 -36.68 1.59 -8.70
CA GLY A 112 -38.10 1.92 -8.82
C GLY A 112 -38.66 1.65 -10.23
N VAL A 113 -39.95 1.93 -10.43
CA VAL A 113 -40.68 1.59 -11.68
C VAL A 113 -40.07 2.15 -12.96
N ASN A 114 -39.30 3.24 -12.88
CA ASN A 114 -38.67 3.83 -14.07
C ASN A 114 -37.45 3.02 -14.54
N HIS A 115 -36.73 2.34 -13.65
CA HIS A 115 -35.68 1.40 -14.05
C HIS A 115 -36.27 0.18 -14.75
N VAL A 116 -37.40 -0.35 -14.25
CA VAL A 116 -38.12 -1.45 -14.91
C VAL A 116 -38.46 -1.08 -16.37
N ALA A 117 -38.88 0.17 -16.61
CA ALA A 117 -39.10 0.68 -17.96
C ALA A 117 -37.87 0.59 -18.87
N MET A 118 -36.71 1.01 -18.35
CA MET A 118 -35.44 0.97 -19.08
C MET A 118 -35.05 -0.48 -19.41
N ILE A 119 -35.24 -1.40 -18.47
CA ILE A 119 -34.98 -2.84 -18.66
C ILE A 119 -35.89 -3.41 -19.75
N GLU A 120 -37.19 -3.16 -19.67
CA GLU A 120 -38.17 -3.62 -20.66
C GLU A 120 -37.81 -3.14 -22.07
N TYR A 121 -37.44 -1.85 -22.20
CA TYR A 121 -36.99 -1.31 -23.47
C TYR A 121 -35.70 -1.98 -23.95
N ALA A 122 -34.66 -2.04 -23.13
CA ALA A 122 -33.37 -2.59 -23.53
C ALA A 122 -33.49 -4.05 -23.98
N ARG A 123 -34.20 -4.89 -23.21
CA ARG A 123 -34.47 -6.29 -23.56
C ARG A 123 -35.34 -6.45 -24.81
N SER A 124 -36.12 -5.43 -25.19
CA SER A 124 -36.90 -5.46 -26.44
C SER A 124 -36.04 -5.25 -27.70
N ILE A 125 -34.82 -4.72 -27.53
CA ILE A 125 -33.91 -4.35 -28.63
C ILE A 125 -32.68 -5.26 -28.68
N ASP A 126 -32.15 -5.67 -27.53
CA ASP A 126 -30.82 -6.29 -27.40
C ASP A 126 -30.83 -7.36 -26.29
N ASP A 127 -30.03 -8.43 -26.46
CA ASP A 127 -30.00 -9.59 -25.55
C ASP A 127 -28.78 -9.61 -24.61
N ARG A 128 -27.94 -8.57 -24.61
CA ARG A 128 -26.85 -8.40 -23.65
C ARG A 128 -27.35 -8.29 -22.21
N LEU A 129 -26.44 -8.53 -21.27
CA LEU A 129 -26.72 -8.53 -19.84
C LEU A 129 -27.11 -7.13 -19.35
N ILE A 130 -28.06 -7.06 -18.43
CA ILE A 130 -28.44 -5.83 -17.74
C ILE A 130 -27.78 -5.76 -16.36
N HIS A 131 -27.08 -4.67 -16.10
CA HIS A 131 -26.49 -4.33 -14.81
C HIS A 131 -27.22 -3.14 -14.19
N TYR A 132 -27.41 -3.18 -12.87
CA TYR A 132 -27.67 -1.99 -12.07
C TYR A 132 -27.50 -2.31 -10.60
N GLU A 133 -26.67 -1.53 -9.90
CA GLU A 133 -26.35 -1.73 -8.50
C GLU A 133 -27.55 -1.46 -7.58
N GLY A 134 -28.32 -0.41 -7.88
CA GLY A 134 -29.46 -0.01 -7.05
C GLY A 134 -30.58 -1.05 -6.95
N ASP A 135 -30.65 -2.03 -7.87
CA ASP A 135 -31.48 -3.23 -7.70
C ASP A 135 -30.77 -4.21 -6.75
N ILE A 136 -30.74 -3.85 -5.46
CA ILE A 136 -29.99 -4.54 -4.39
C ILE A 136 -30.27 -6.06 -4.28
N LYS A 137 -31.43 -6.51 -4.77
CA LYS A 137 -31.85 -7.92 -4.74
C LYS A 137 -31.61 -8.63 -6.07
N ALA A 138 -31.08 -7.92 -7.06
CA ALA A 138 -30.99 -8.32 -8.46
C ALA A 138 -32.29 -9.00 -8.91
N GLN A 139 -33.42 -8.31 -8.77
CA GLN A 139 -34.73 -8.83 -9.14
C GLN A 139 -34.84 -8.94 -10.67
N GLU A 140 -34.52 -7.86 -11.37
CA GLU A 140 -34.67 -7.75 -12.83
C GLU A 140 -33.32 -7.71 -13.57
N THR A 141 -32.24 -7.32 -12.88
CA THR A 141 -30.88 -7.30 -13.42
C THR A 141 -30.28 -8.71 -13.51
N ASP A 142 -29.28 -8.91 -14.37
CA ASP A 142 -28.72 -10.25 -14.66
C ASP A 142 -27.56 -10.64 -13.71
N MET A 143 -27.17 -9.75 -12.80
CA MET A 143 -26.08 -9.96 -11.83
C MET A 143 -26.35 -9.20 -10.53
N TYR A 144 -25.81 -9.71 -9.43
CA TYR A 144 -25.60 -8.92 -8.23
C TYR A 144 -24.42 -7.98 -8.45
N SER A 145 -24.55 -6.75 -7.98
CA SER A 145 -23.50 -5.75 -8.01
C SER A 145 -23.43 -5.06 -6.66
N TYR A 146 -22.21 -4.68 -6.28
CA TYR A 146 -21.91 -4.03 -5.02
C TYR A 146 -20.83 -2.98 -5.24
N MET A 147 -20.87 -1.97 -4.39
CA MET A 147 -19.84 -0.96 -4.25
C MET A 147 -19.11 -1.18 -2.92
N TYR A 148 -17.79 -1.35 -3.00
CA TYR A 148 -16.89 -1.39 -1.85
C TYR A 148 -17.14 -2.44 -0.74
N PRO A 149 -17.66 -3.66 -1.04
CA PRO A 149 -17.89 -4.66 0.00
C PRO A 149 -16.55 -5.21 0.53
N ASP A 150 -16.49 -5.50 1.83
CA ASP A 150 -15.38 -6.28 2.38
C ASP A 150 -15.46 -7.77 1.97
N GLN A 151 -14.37 -8.51 2.18
CA GLN A 151 -14.29 -9.92 1.77
C GLN A 151 -15.23 -10.84 2.55
N ASP A 152 -15.49 -10.54 3.82
CA ASP A 152 -16.36 -11.35 4.66
C ASP A 152 -17.81 -11.24 4.18
N ARG A 153 -18.23 -10.04 3.76
CA ARG A 153 -19.52 -9.78 3.12
C ARG A 153 -19.64 -10.51 1.79
N LEU A 154 -18.64 -10.42 0.92
CA LEU A 154 -18.64 -11.13 -0.37
C LEU A 154 -18.75 -12.64 -0.16
N LYS A 155 -17.93 -13.19 0.75
CA LYS A 155 -17.98 -14.59 1.16
C LYS A 155 -19.37 -14.98 1.67
N ARG A 156 -19.92 -14.20 2.61
CA ARG A 156 -21.24 -14.44 3.19
C ARG A 156 -22.33 -14.45 2.12
N HIS A 157 -22.29 -13.51 1.17
CA HIS A 157 -23.24 -13.47 0.08
C HIS A 157 -23.14 -14.74 -0.79
N VAL A 158 -21.93 -15.16 -1.18
CA VAL A 158 -21.79 -16.31 -2.09
C VAL A 158 -21.98 -17.67 -1.42
N GLU A 159 -21.84 -17.76 -0.09
CA GLU A 159 -22.01 -19.00 0.68
C GLU A 159 -23.40 -19.10 1.35
N ILE A 160 -24.07 -17.98 1.63
CA ILE A 160 -25.28 -17.93 2.47
C ILE A 160 -26.37 -17.08 1.81
N ASP A 161 -26.21 -15.75 1.78
CA ASP A 161 -27.34 -14.84 1.56
C ASP A 161 -27.86 -14.87 0.12
N GLY A 162 -26.97 -15.07 -0.86
CA GLY A 162 -27.30 -15.16 -2.29
C GLY A 162 -27.65 -16.58 -2.75
N ILE A 163 -28.17 -17.44 -1.88
CA ILE A 163 -28.62 -18.81 -2.20
C ILE A 163 -30.10 -18.95 -1.85
N LYS A 164 -30.92 -19.36 -2.83
CA LYS A 164 -32.36 -19.57 -2.67
C LYS A 164 -32.71 -21.01 -3.02
N ASP A 165 -33.43 -21.69 -2.14
CA ASP A 165 -33.82 -23.10 -2.30
C ASP A 165 -32.65 -24.06 -2.62
N GLY A 166 -31.47 -23.77 -2.06
CA GLY A 166 -30.24 -24.53 -2.30
C GLY A 166 -29.65 -24.36 -3.71
N LYS A 167 -30.18 -23.41 -4.50
CA LYS A 167 -29.70 -23.06 -5.83
C LYS A 167 -29.23 -21.62 -5.85
N TRP A 168 -28.36 -21.38 -6.81
CA TRP A 168 -27.82 -20.08 -7.12
C TRP A 168 -28.27 -19.66 -8.52
N GLU A 169 -28.54 -18.37 -8.71
CA GLU A 169 -29.18 -17.86 -9.92
C GLU A 169 -28.34 -16.84 -10.71
N LYS A 170 -27.49 -16.01 -10.07
CA LYS A 170 -26.84 -14.84 -10.73
C LYS A 170 -25.43 -14.50 -10.23
N PRO A 171 -24.46 -14.13 -11.10
CA PRO A 171 -23.09 -13.79 -10.70
C PRO A 171 -23.00 -12.52 -9.89
N VAL A 172 -21.86 -12.33 -9.23
CA VAL A 172 -21.51 -11.10 -8.53
C VAL A 172 -20.37 -10.43 -9.28
N ILE A 173 -20.59 -9.20 -9.73
CA ILE A 173 -19.56 -8.34 -10.34
C ILE A 173 -19.60 -7.02 -9.59
N LEU A 174 -18.48 -6.58 -9.03
CA LEU A 174 -18.43 -5.34 -8.28
C LEU A 174 -18.36 -4.17 -9.27
N CYS A 175 -19.37 -3.30 -9.31
CA CYS A 175 -19.30 -2.10 -10.14
C CYS A 175 -18.26 -1.10 -9.64
N GLU A 176 -17.91 -1.16 -8.34
CA GLU A 176 -16.85 -0.38 -7.70
C GLU A 176 -16.23 -1.19 -6.55
N TYR A 177 -14.90 -1.25 -6.48
CA TYR A 177 -14.20 -1.79 -5.32
C TYR A 177 -12.78 -1.23 -5.23
N ALA A 178 -12.10 -1.51 -4.11
CA ALA A 178 -10.71 -1.10 -3.88
C ALA A 178 -10.44 0.36 -4.24
N HIS A 179 -11.15 1.28 -3.56
CA HIS A 179 -11.04 2.71 -3.76
C HIS A 179 -9.58 3.18 -3.70
N ALA A 180 -9.10 3.77 -4.79
CA ALA A 180 -7.68 3.97 -5.09
C ALA A 180 -7.15 5.34 -4.64
N MET A 181 -7.90 6.04 -3.78
CA MET A 181 -7.54 7.36 -3.29
C MET A 181 -6.17 7.43 -2.61
N GLY A 182 -5.39 8.40 -3.06
CA GLY A 182 -4.10 8.71 -2.49
C GLY A 182 -3.16 7.51 -2.45
N ASN A 183 -2.63 7.23 -1.26
CA ASN A 183 -1.82 6.06 -1.01
C ASN A 183 -2.69 4.81 -0.83
N GLY A 184 -3.15 4.26 -1.96
CA GLY A 184 -3.98 3.07 -2.03
C GLY A 184 -3.92 2.44 -3.42
N PRO A 185 -4.81 1.48 -3.71
CA PRO A 185 -5.60 0.73 -2.73
C PRO A 185 -4.77 -0.40 -2.09
N GLY A 186 -4.96 -0.62 -0.78
CA GLY A 186 -4.48 -1.81 -0.07
C GLY A 186 -5.48 -2.97 -0.15
N GLY A 187 -4.98 -4.21 -0.12
CA GLY A 187 -5.80 -5.43 -0.05
C GLY A 187 -6.31 -5.95 -1.41
N LEU A 188 -5.69 -5.54 -2.51
CA LEU A 188 -6.04 -6.03 -3.85
C LEU A 188 -5.87 -7.56 -3.99
N ASP A 189 -4.87 -8.13 -3.32
CA ASP A 189 -4.61 -9.56 -3.28
C ASP A 189 -5.74 -10.32 -2.58
N ASP A 190 -6.30 -9.78 -1.50
CA ASP A 190 -7.45 -10.36 -0.80
C ASP A 190 -8.68 -10.48 -1.73
N TYR A 191 -8.97 -9.44 -2.54
CA TYR A 191 -10.04 -9.50 -3.55
C TYR A 191 -9.73 -10.54 -4.63
N GLN A 192 -8.50 -10.53 -5.16
CA GLN A 192 -8.13 -11.45 -6.23
C GLN A 192 -8.18 -12.92 -5.78
N ASP A 193 -7.78 -13.21 -4.54
CA ASP A 193 -7.87 -14.53 -3.95
C ASP A 193 -9.34 -14.95 -3.76
N ALA A 194 -10.23 -14.04 -3.36
CA ALA A 194 -11.66 -14.30 -3.30
C ALA A 194 -12.24 -14.61 -4.69
N PHE A 195 -11.88 -13.84 -5.72
CA PHE A 195 -12.32 -14.06 -7.11
C PHE A 195 -11.85 -15.41 -7.66
N ARG A 196 -10.60 -15.80 -7.38
CA ARG A 196 -10.07 -17.13 -7.77
C ARG A 196 -10.75 -18.28 -7.03
N LYS A 197 -11.09 -18.08 -5.75
CA LYS A 197 -11.67 -19.12 -4.89
C LYS A 197 -13.14 -19.37 -5.18
N TYR A 198 -13.92 -18.30 -5.38
CA TYR A 198 -15.37 -18.38 -5.51
C TYR A 198 -15.79 -18.10 -6.94
N LYS A 199 -16.15 -19.14 -7.69
CA LYS A 199 -16.61 -19.06 -9.09
C LYS A 199 -17.71 -18.01 -9.35
N ARG A 200 -18.53 -17.70 -8.33
CA ARG A 200 -19.61 -16.71 -8.40
C ARG A 200 -19.13 -15.26 -8.38
N LEU A 201 -17.94 -14.99 -7.84
CA LEU A 201 -17.33 -13.68 -7.81
C LEU A 201 -16.50 -13.51 -9.08
N GLN A 202 -17.02 -12.78 -10.06
CA GLN A 202 -16.43 -12.68 -11.40
C GLN A 202 -15.60 -11.39 -11.59
N GLY A 203 -15.04 -10.86 -10.50
CA GLY A 203 -14.25 -9.64 -10.51
C GLY A 203 -15.09 -8.38 -10.31
N GLY A 204 -14.57 -7.26 -10.79
CA GLY A 204 -15.21 -5.96 -10.70
C GLY A 204 -14.38 -4.84 -11.32
N PHE A 205 -14.79 -3.60 -11.10
CA PHE A 205 -14.13 -2.39 -11.58
C PHE A 205 -13.57 -1.60 -10.40
N ILE A 206 -12.26 -1.29 -10.46
CA ILE A 206 -11.62 -0.47 -9.43
C ILE A 206 -12.08 0.98 -9.57
N TRP A 207 -12.33 1.63 -8.43
CA TRP A 207 -12.61 3.05 -8.38
C TRP A 207 -11.35 3.85 -8.02
N GLU A 208 -10.74 4.63 -8.91
CA GLU A 208 -10.99 4.70 -10.36
C GLU A 208 -9.69 4.87 -11.18
N TRP A 209 -9.80 5.23 -12.47
CA TRP A 209 -8.65 5.20 -13.37
C TRP A 209 -7.63 6.32 -13.14
N ALA A 210 -8.07 7.56 -12.92
CA ALA A 210 -7.21 8.73 -12.81
C ALA A 210 -7.79 9.79 -11.89
N ASN A 211 -6.93 10.54 -11.20
CA ASN A 211 -7.34 11.70 -10.42
C ASN A 211 -7.97 12.76 -11.33
N HIS A 212 -9.00 13.44 -10.82
CA HIS A 212 -9.70 14.53 -11.51
C HIS A 212 -9.16 15.92 -11.14
N GLY A 213 -7.87 16.00 -10.79
CA GLY A 213 -7.23 17.27 -10.46
C GLY A 213 -7.14 18.23 -11.64
N LEU A 214 -7.40 19.51 -11.38
CA LEU A 214 -7.31 20.57 -12.38
C LEU A 214 -6.03 21.37 -12.18
N LEU A 215 -5.26 21.59 -13.26
CA LEU A 215 -4.03 22.38 -13.17
C LEU A 215 -4.34 23.82 -12.71
N HIS A 216 -3.88 24.15 -11.51
CA HIS A 216 -3.97 25.48 -10.95
C HIS A 216 -2.86 26.39 -11.50
N LYS A 217 -3.12 27.69 -11.53
CA LYS A 217 -2.18 28.71 -12.04
C LYS A 217 -0.82 28.71 -11.34
N ASP A 218 -0.77 28.23 -10.10
CA ASP A 218 0.44 28.18 -9.26
C ASP A 218 1.23 26.87 -9.47
N GLY A 219 0.79 26.00 -10.39
CA GLY A 219 1.58 24.85 -10.87
C GLY A 219 1.35 23.54 -10.12
N TYR A 220 0.24 23.39 -9.40
CA TYR A 220 -0.20 22.16 -8.75
C TYR A 220 -1.57 21.72 -9.27
N TYR A 221 -1.97 20.47 -9.00
CA TYR A 221 -3.30 19.97 -9.33
C TYR A 221 -4.27 20.25 -8.19
N ALA A 222 -5.19 21.18 -8.43
CA ALA A 222 -6.21 21.63 -7.49
C ALA A 222 -7.42 20.67 -7.46
N TYR A 223 -8.11 20.69 -6.33
CA TYR A 223 -9.33 19.92 -6.06
C TYR A 223 -10.43 20.83 -5.49
N GLY A 224 -11.54 20.26 -4.98
CA GLY A 224 -12.69 21.01 -4.49
C GLY A 224 -12.33 22.10 -3.47
N GLY A 225 -12.89 23.30 -3.67
CA GLY A 225 -12.66 24.48 -2.84
C GLY A 225 -11.50 25.39 -3.28
N ASP A 226 -10.54 24.89 -4.08
CA ASP A 226 -9.44 25.73 -4.60
C ASP A 226 -9.91 26.77 -5.63
N PHE A 227 -11.11 26.58 -6.20
CA PHE A 227 -11.72 27.49 -7.17
C PHE A 227 -12.77 28.42 -6.54
N GLY A 228 -12.93 28.37 -5.21
CA GLY A 228 -13.94 29.15 -4.47
C GLY A 228 -15.37 28.60 -4.61
N ASP A 229 -15.50 27.36 -5.08
CA ASP A 229 -16.71 26.56 -5.13
C ASP A 229 -17.16 26.14 -3.72
N GLU A 230 -18.46 26.30 -3.44
CA GLU A 230 -19.08 25.97 -2.16
C GLU A 230 -20.56 25.58 -2.39
N PRO A 231 -21.02 24.43 -1.86
CA PRO A 231 -20.25 23.42 -1.14
C PRO A 231 -19.28 22.64 -2.05
N ASN A 232 -18.32 21.93 -1.46
CA ASN A 232 -17.39 21.03 -2.15
C ASN A 232 -16.95 19.86 -1.24
N ASP A 233 -16.49 18.76 -1.84
CA ASP A 233 -16.01 17.54 -1.15
C ASP A 233 -14.48 17.40 -1.14
N HIS A 234 -13.77 18.53 -1.25
CA HIS A 234 -12.31 18.60 -1.14
C HIS A 234 -11.57 17.58 -2.02
N THR A 235 -10.81 16.66 -1.40
CA THR A 235 -9.90 15.71 -2.04
C THR A 235 -10.59 14.50 -2.63
N PHE A 236 -11.92 14.33 -2.45
CA PHE A 236 -12.64 13.12 -2.84
C PHE A 236 -12.56 12.79 -4.35
N VAL A 237 -12.21 13.78 -5.18
CA VAL A 237 -11.97 13.63 -6.63
C VAL A 237 -10.54 13.18 -6.99
N MET A 238 -9.71 12.86 -5.99
CA MET A 238 -8.30 12.45 -6.14
C MET A 238 -8.13 10.95 -5.87
N ASP A 239 -8.98 10.14 -6.53
CA ASP A 239 -9.22 8.73 -6.28
C ASP A 239 -8.73 7.77 -7.39
N GLY A 240 -7.72 8.19 -8.14
CA GLY A 240 -7.19 7.47 -9.30
C GLY A 240 -6.03 6.51 -9.04
N LEU A 241 -6.03 5.42 -9.81
CA LEU A 241 -4.85 4.58 -10.07
C LEU A 241 -3.74 5.33 -10.84
N CYS A 242 -4.07 6.44 -11.48
CA CYS A 242 -3.13 7.39 -12.07
C CYS A 242 -3.27 8.76 -11.40
N ASP A 243 -2.16 9.50 -11.33
CA ASP A 243 -2.20 10.91 -10.92
C ASP A 243 -2.90 11.79 -11.96
N SER A 244 -3.02 13.08 -11.67
CA SER A 244 -3.67 14.05 -12.56
C SER A 244 -2.91 14.31 -13.87
N GLU A 245 -1.66 13.81 -14.01
CA GLU A 245 -0.89 13.77 -15.26
C GLU A 245 -1.06 12.43 -16.02
N HIS A 246 -1.92 11.53 -15.51
CA HIS A 246 -2.10 10.16 -15.99
C HIS A 246 -0.84 9.30 -15.89
N LYS A 247 0.06 9.60 -14.96
CA LYS A 247 1.19 8.72 -14.63
C LYS A 247 0.74 7.68 -13.61
N PRO A 248 1.22 6.42 -13.71
CA PRO A 248 0.87 5.38 -12.77
C PRO A 248 1.22 5.74 -11.32
N THR A 249 0.26 5.63 -10.40
CA THR A 249 0.55 5.64 -8.96
C THR A 249 1.12 4.28 -8.54
N PRO A 250 1.71 4.16 -7.33
CA PRO A 250 2.12 2.85 -6.80
C PRO A 250 0.97 1.83 -6.75
N GLY A 251 -0.29 2.28 -6.60
CA GLY A 251 -1.48 1.42 -6.65
C GLY A 251 -1.64 0.69 -7.98
N LEU A 252 -1.44 1.37 -9.11
CA LEU A 252 -1.51 0.75 -10.44
C LEU A 252 -0.37 -0.25 -10.71
N ILE A 253 0.79 -0.01 -10.10
CA ILE A 253 1.92 -0.94 -10.16
C ILE A 253 1.63 -2.21 -9.35
N GLU A 254 1.00 -2.07 -8.18
CA GLU A 254 0.49 -3.20 -7.39
C GLU A 254 -0.57 -4.00 -8.14
N LEU A 255 -1.58 -3.32 -8.70
CA LEU A 255 -2.65 -3.92 -9.50
C LEU A 255 -2.09 -4.79 -10.61
N LYS A 256 -1.16 -4.26 -11.42
CA LYS A 256 -0.53 -5.02 -12.51
C LYS A 256 0.03 -6.36 -12.02
N ARG A 257 0.65 -6.36 -10.84
CA ARG A 257 1.24 -7.57 -10.26
C ARG A 257 0.21 -8.55 -9.75
N VAL A 258 -0.85 -8.07 -9.10
CA VAL A 258 -1.92 -8.90 -8.53
C VAL A 258 -2.74 -9.56 -9.65
N PHE A 259 -3.01 -8.81 -10.73
CA PHE A 259 -3.88 -9.22 -11.84
C PHE A 259 -3.14 -9.95 -12.96
N GLN A 260 -1.85 -10.24 -12.78
CA GLN A 260 -1.09 -10.89 -13.84
C GLN A 260 -1.73 -12.23 -14.25
N PRO A 261 -1.80 -12.55 -15.55
CA PRO A 261 -2.56 -13.69 -16.06
C PRO A 261 -1.84 -15.03 -15.93
N ILE A 262 -0.73 -15.07 -15.16
CA ILE A 262 0.02 -16.29 -14.87
C ILE A 262 0.15 -16.40 -13.35
N ASN A 263 -0.47 -17.44 -12.81
CA ASN A 263 -0.32 -17.81 -11.42
C ASN A 263 0.87 -18.75 -11.24
N PHE A 264 1.61 -18.57 -10.16
CA PHE A 264 2.83 -19.32 -9.88
C PHE A 264 2.72 -20.05 -8.54
N LYS A 265 3.12 -21.32 -8.53
CA LYS A 265 3.23 -22.13 -7.33
C LYS A 265 4.63 -22.75 -7.25
N PHE A 266 5.25 -22.68 -6.08
CA PHE A 266 6.53 -23.33 -5.82
C PHE A 266 6.35 -24.44 -4.79
N GLU A 267 6.63 -25.69 -5.17
CA GLU A 267 6.53 -26.87 -4.31
C GLU A 267 7.65 -27.85 -4.61
N GLU A 268 8.29 -28.39 -3.57
CA GLU A 268 9.34 -29.42 -3.68
C GLU A 268 10.46 -29.07 -4.68
N GLY A 269 10.91 -27.81 -4.71
CA GLY A 269 11.96 -27.36 -5.62
C GLY A 269 11.52 -27.20 -7.08
N LYS A 270 10.21 -27.21 -7.36
CA LYS A 270 9.64 -27.11 -8.71
C LYS A 270 8.70 -25.89 -8.79
N VAL A 271 8.68 -25.26 -9.96
CA VAL A 271 7.75 -24.18 -10.29
C VAL A 271 6.61 -24.75 -11.14
N PHE A 272 5.38 -24.43 -10.77
CA PHE A 272 4.18 -24.69 -11.56
C PHE A 272 3.59 -23.36 -12.00
N ILE A 273 3.12 -23.31 -13.25
CA ILE A 273 2.43 -22.15 -13.81
C ILE A 273 1.01 -22.54 -14.18
N THR A 274 0.05 -21.68 -13.86
CA THR A 274 -1.34 -21.78 -14.31
C THR A 274 -1.63 -20.62 -15.26
N ASN A 275 -2.18 -20.94 -16.43
CA ASN A 275 -2.65 -19.94 -17.39
C ASN A 275 -4.03 -19.42 -16.95
N GLU A 276 -4.15 -18.16 -16.54
CA GLU A 276 -5.42 -17.54 -16.15
C GLU A 276 -6.08 -16.75 -17.29
N TYR A 277 -5.60 -16.88 -18.54
CA TYR A 277 -6.36 -16.43 -19.71
C TYR A 277 -7.53 -17.36 -20.01
N ASP A 278 -8.64 -16.81 -20.52
CA ASP A 278 -9.84 -17.59 -20.88
C ASP A 278 -9.80 -18.23 -22.28
N PHE A 279 -9.08 -17.61 -23.23
CA PHE A 279 -9.18 -17.99 -24.66
C PHE A 279 -7.84 -18.30 -25.32
N ILE A 280 -6.75 -17.73 -24.82
CA ILE A 280 -5.43 -17.86 -25.44
C ILE A 280 -4.48 -18.72 -24.63
N LYS A 281 -3.52 -19.33 -25.32
CA LYS A 281 -2.40 -20.04 -24.68
C LYS A 281 -1.26 -19.08 -24.37
N LEU A 282 -0.27 -19.56 -23.61
CA LEU A 282 0.94 -18.82 -23.28
C LEU A 282 1.98 -18.74 -24.42
N ASP A 283 1.66 -19.23 -25.63
CA ASP A 283 2.58 -19.29 -26.78
C ASP A 283 3.11 -17.91 -27.22
N HIS A 284 2.37 -16.84 -26.90
CA HIS A 284 2.74 -15.44 -27.20
C HIS A 284 3.84 -14.88 -26.29
N LEU A 285 4.24 -15.62 -25.26
CA LEU A 285 5.22 -15.19 -24.26
C LEU A 285 6.54 -15.95 -24.40
N GLU A 286 7.63 -15.24 -24.11
CA GLU A 286 8.94 -15.82 -23.80
C GLU A 286 9.25 -15.60 -22.32
N ALA A 287 10.11 -16.45 -21.75
CA ALA A 287 10.49 -16.35 -20.36
C ALA A 287 12.00 -16.33 -20.16
N LYS A 288 12.43 -15.63 -19.11
CA LYS A 288 13.82 -15.58 -18.65
C LYS A 288 13.88 -15.94 -17.17
N TYR A 289 14.96 -16.58 -16.75
CA TYR A 289 15.24 -16.83 -15.34
C TYR A 289 16.55 -16.17 -14.92
N ALA A 290 16.62 -15.81 -13.64
CA ALA A 290 17.84 -15.40 -12.98
C ALA A 290 17.88 -15.97 -11.55
N ILE A 291 19.04 -16.44 -11.14
CA ILE A 291 19.32 -16.88 -9.78
C ILE A 291 20.31 -15.90 -9.19
N LYS A 292 19.85 -15.20 -8.16
CA LYS A 292 20.57 -14.08 -7.56
C LYS A 292 20.78 -14.37 -6.08
N ALA A 293 22.02 -14.26 -5.62
CA ALA A 293 22.35 -14.23 -4.21
C ALA A 293 22.43 -12.79 -3.72
N TYR A 294 21.80 -12.52 -2.58
CA TYR A 294 21.80 -11.21 -1.93
C TYR A 294 22.38 -11.34 -0.53
N GLY A 295 23.49 -10.64 -0.31
CA GLY A 295 24.06 -10.43 1.00
C GLY A 295 24.35 -8.94 1.21
N ASP A 296 25.61 -8.61 1.35
CA ASP A 296 26.07 -7.21 1.42
C ASP A 296 26.17 -6.56 0.02
N LYS A 297 26.16 -7.40 -1.02
CA LYS A 297 26.16 -7.09 -2.45
C LYS A 297 25.28 -8.10 -3.20
N LEU A 298 24.93 -7.76 -4.44
CA LEU A 298 24.23 -8.66 -5.36
C LEU A 298 25.24 -9.52 -6.12
N SER A 299 25.03 -10.82 -6.15
CA SER A 299 25.77 -11.76 -6.99
C SER A 299 24.81 -12.50 -7.93
N LEU A 300 25.00 -12.36 -9.24
CA LEU A 300 24.30 -13.17 -10.24
C LEU A 300 24.98 -14.54 -10.31
N LEU A 301 24.28 -15.59 -9.87
CA LEU A 301 24.81 -16.96 -9.89
C LEU A 301 24.56 -17.62 -11.25
N GLU A 302 23.36 -17.45 -11.80
CA GLU A 302 23.01 -17.97 -13.11
C GLU A 302 21.87 -17.17 -13.74
N SER A 303 21.78 -17.16 -15.07
CA SER A 303 20.63 -16.64 -15.80
C SER A 303 20.53 -17.28 -17.18
N GLY A 304 19.32 -17.32 -17.74
CA GLY A 304 19.11 -17.81 -19.09
C GLY A 304 17.68 -17.61 -19.56
N THR A 305 17.39 -18.14 -20.74
CA THR A 305 16.04 -18.18 -21.32
C THR A 305 15.35 -19.48 -20.96
N LEU A 306 14.02 -19.44 -20.83
CA LEU A 306 13.16 -20.61 -20.65
C LEU A 306 12.23 -20.74 -21.84
N GLU A 307 12.03 -21.98 -22.29
CA GLU A 307 10.92 -22.30 -23.18
C GLU A 307 9.61 -22.24 -22.38
N VAL A 308 8.68 -21.38 -22.81
CA VAL A 308 7.34 -21.32 -22.23
C VAL A 308 6.53 -22.45 -22.87
N PRO A 309 6.06 -23.44 -22.09
CA PRO A 309 5.24 -24.52 -22.64
C PRO A 309 3.91 -23.96 -23.18
N SER A 310 3.33 -24.64 -24.16
CA SER A 310 1.98 -24.32 -24.64
C SER A 310 0.94 -24.75 -23.61
N VAL A 311 0.50 -23.81 -22.77
CA VAL A 311 -0.49 -24.05 -21.70
C VAL A 311 -1.86 -23.55 -22.14
N ARG A 312 -2.88 -24.42 -22.14
CA ARG A 312 -4.26 -24.02 -22.45
C ARG A 312 -4.85 -23.15 -21.34
N PRO A 313 -5.89 -22.35 -21.62
CA PRO A 313 -6.68 -21.67 -20.59
C PRO A 313 -6.96 -22.56 -19.38
N TRP A 314 -6.68 -22.04 -18.19
CA TRP A 314 -6.91 -22.66 -16.88
C TRP A 314 -6.15 -23.98 -16.60
N ASP A 315 -5.29 -24.44 -17.51
CA ASP A 315 -4.41 -25.58 -17.24
C ASP A 315 -3.21 -25.15 -16.39
N THR A 316 -2.79 -26.04 -15.48
CA THR A 316 -1.55 -25.93 -14.72
C THR A 316 -0.51 -26.90 -15.26
N VAL A 317 0.72 -26.43 -15.49
CA VAL A 317 1.84 -27.28 -15.90
C VAL A 317 3.09 -27.01 -15.05
N LYS A 318 3.95 -28.02 -14.95
CA LYS A 318 5.29 -27.85 -14.38
C LYS A 318 6.16 -27.07 -15.37
N LEU A 319 6.77 -25.99 -14.93
CA LEU A 319 7.77 -25.26 -15.70
C LEU A 319 9.12 -26.00 -15.63
N ALA A 320 9.67 -26.38 -16.78
CA ALA A 320 10.97 -27.02 -16.85
C ALA A 320 12.07 -25.96 -16.68
N LEU A 321 12.87 -26.11 -15.62
CA LEU A 321 14.05 -25.29 -15.40
C LEU A 321 15.29 -26.08 -15.86
N PRO A 322 16.23 -25.47 -16.60
CA PRO A 322 17.46 -26.13 -17.06
C PRO A 322 18.49 -26.32 -15.94
N ILE A 323 18.04 -26.19 -14.69
CA ILE A 323 18.89 -26.11 -13.51
C ILE A 323 18.24 -26.81 -12.32
N ASP A 324 19.07 -27.48 -11.52
CA ASP A 324 18.66 -28.01 -10.22
C ASP A 324 18.75 -26.90 -9.17
N LEU A 325 17.61 -26.49 -8.62
CA LEU A 325 17.57 -25.43 -7.60
C LEU A 325 18.14 -25.88 -6.25
N THR A 326 18.21 -27.19 -5.99
CA THR A 326 18.67 -27.71 -4.70
C THR A 326 20.14 -27.42 -4.43
N GLN A 327 20.95 -27.20 -5.49
CA GLN A 327 22.37 -26.84 -5.34
C GLN A 327 22.58 -25.50 -4.62
N TYR A 328 21.54 -24.65 -4.51
CA TYR A 328 21.60 -23.36 -3.84
C TYR A 328 21.02 -23.36 -2.42
N SER A 329 20.49 -24.49 -1.93
CA SER A 329 19.84 -24.55 -0.62
C SER A 329 20.79 -24.16 0.51
N ASP A 330 22.05 -24.59 0.40
CA ASP A 330 23.07 -24.41 1.43
C ASP A 330 23.94 -23.16 1.20
N HIS A 331 23.54 -22.27 0.29
CA HIS A 331 24.31 -21.07 -0.06
C HIS A 331 24.50 -20.13 1.16
N GLY A 332 25.63 -19.41 1.16
CA GLY A 332 26.04 -18.49 2.24
C GLY A 332 25.11 -17.31 2.49
N GLU A 333 24.41 -16.90 1.45
CA GLU A 333 23.56 -15.71 1.34
C GLU A 333 22.14 -16.10 0.93
N GLU A 334 21.18 -15.16 0.99
CA GLU A 334 19.82 -15.43 0.52
C GLU A 334 19.78 -15.52 -1.01
N VAL A 335 19.43 -16.69 -1.53
CA VAL A 335 19.34 -16.94 -2.97
C VAL A 335 17.89 -16.94 -3.41
N PHE A 336 17.58 -16.22 -4.48
CA PHE A 336 16.25 -16.16 -5.08
C PHE A 336 16.28 -16.58 -6.54
N LEU A 337 15.29 -17.40 -6.92
CA LEU A 337 14.88 -17.58 -8.30
C LEU A 337 13.97 -16.42 -8.69
N SER A 338 14.27 -15.78 -9.81
CA SER A 338 13.40 -14.77 -10.45
C SER A 338 13.05 -15.24 -11.86
N LEU A 339 11.77 -15.14 -12.23
CA LEU A 339 11.24 -15.45 -13.56
C LEU A 339 10.52 -14.22 -14.11
N SER A 340 10.72 -13.91 -15.39
CA SER A 340 10.03 -12.82 -16.10
C SER A 340 9.43 -13.38 -17.38
N PHE A 341 8.15 -13.08 -17.63
CA PHE A 341 7.40 -13.48 -18.82
C PHE A 341 7.05 -12.24 -19.63
N THR A 342 7.56 -12.17 -20.85
CA THR A 342 7.47 -11.00 -21.72
C THR A 342 6.86 -11.34 -23.07
N LEU A 343 6.24 -10.37 -23.73
CA LEU A 343 5.74 -10.53 -25.11
C LEU A 343 6.88 -10.89 -26.07
N LYS A 344 6.66 -11.89 -26.94
CA LYS A 344 7.60 -12.23 -28.03
C LYS A 344 7.60 -11.17 -29.13
N GLU A 345 6.43 -10.67 -29.47
CA GLU A 345 6.19 -9.74 -30.57
C GLU A 345 5.41 -8.54 -30.06
N SER A 346 5.51 -7.42 -30.77
CA SER A 346 4.72 -6.22 -30.46
C SER A 346 3.24 -6.49 -30.73
N THR A 347 2.38 -5.97 -29.86
CA THR A 347 0.93 -5.92 -30.03
C THR A 347 0.51 -4.48 -30.32
N SER A 348 -0.79 -4.26 -30.56
CA SER A 348 -1.35 -2.91 -30.67
C SER A 348 -1.22 -2.08 -29.38
N TRP A 349 -1.04 -2.72 -28.22
CA TRP A 349 -1.04 -2.06 -26.91
C TRP A 349 0.32 -2.07 -26.19
N ALA A 350 1.30 -2.86 -26.65
CA ALA A 350 2.64 -2.88 -26.07
C ALA A 350 3.71 -3.34 -27.06
N PRO A 351 4.95 -2.88 -26.91
CA PRO A 351 6.07 -3.41 -27.68
C PRO A 351 6.40 -4.85 -27.29
N ALA A 352 7.12 -5.55 -28.17
CA ALA A 352 7.83 -6.77 -27.81
C ALA A 352 8.68 -6.55 -26.54
N SER A 353 8.89 -7.62 -25.77
CA SER A 353 9.58 -7.60 -24.48
C SER A 353 8.87 -6.86 -23.34
N HIS A 354 7.64 -6.36 -23.53
CA HIS A 354 6.81 -5.89 -22.41
C HIS A 354 6.56 -7.02 -21.41
N GLU A 355 6.85 -6.78 -20.14
CA GLU A 355 6.63 -7.77 -19.06
C GLU A 355 5.15 -7.83 -18.68
N VAL A 356 4.58 -9.02 -18.86
CA VAL A 356 3.18 -9.35 -18.56
C VAL A 356 3.05 -9.89 -17.13
N ALA A 357 4.00 -10.74 -16.72
CA ALA A 357 3.99 -11.38 -15.41
C ALA A 357 5.43 -11.66 -14.95
N TRP A 358 5.65 -11.66 -13.63
CA TRP A 358 6.90 -12.10 -13.05
C TRP A 358 6.68 -12.88 -11.76
N PHE A 359 7.70 -13.61 -11.34
CA PHE A 359 7.71 -14.43 -10.15
C PHE A 359 9.06 -14.37 -9.46
N GLN A 360 9.06 -14.38 -8.13
CA GLN A 360 10.28 -14.48 -7.34
C GLN A 360 10.04 -15.38 -6.13
N HIS A 361 11.02 -16.24 -5.83
CA HIS A 361 10.98 -17.13 -4.68
C HIS A 361 12.37 -17.35 -4.09
N LYS A 362 12.46 -17.37 -2.76
CA LYS A 362 13.70 -17.69 -2.04
C LYS A 362 13.95 -19.19 -2.12
N ILE A 363 15.12 -19.60 -2.59
CA ILE A 363 15.50 -21.02 -2.76
C ILE A 363 16.56 -21.49 -1.75
N SER A 364 17.33 -20.56 -1.16
CA SER A 364 18.23 -20.87 -0.05
C SER A 364 17.47 -21.15 1.24
N ALA A 365 17.97 -22.05 2.08
CA ALA A 365 17.41 -22.29 3.41
C ALA A 365 17.47 -21.05 4.30
N ASP A 366 16.51 -20.92 5.22
CA ASP A 366 16.58 -19.94 6.29
C ASP A 366 17.71 -20.33 7.24
N ARG A 367 18.74 -19.48 7.30
CA ARG A 367 19.82 -19.64 8.26
C ARG A 367 19.44 -18.97 9.57
N GLN A 368 19.91 -19.55 10.67
CA GLN A 368 19.82 -18.90 11.97
C GLN A 368 20.48 -17.53 11.90
N PRO A 369 19.83 -16.48 12.43
CA PRO A 369 20.38 -15.15 12.40
C PRO A 369 21.75 -15.14 13.08
N SER A 370 22.80 -14.78 12.33
CA SER A 370 24.12 -14.56 12.90
C SER A 370 24.18 -13.17 13.52
N ILE A 371 24.73 -13.06 14.73
CA ILE A 371 24.98 -11.77 15.38
C ILE A 371 25.73 -10.86 14.39
N PRO A 372 25.30 -9.60 14.18
CA PRO A 372 26.00 -8.66 13.31
C PRO A 372 27.50 -8.62 13.60
N VAL A 373 28.33 -8.80 12.57
CA VAL A 373 29.80 -8.94 12.67
C VAL A 373 30.42 -7.77 13.44
N GLY A 374 29.83 -6.58 13.36
CA GLY A 374 30.22 -5.36 14.09
C GLY A 374 30.15 -5.44 15.63
N LEU A 375 29.43 -6.41 16.20
CA LEU A 375 29.30 -6.64 17.64
C LEU A 375 30.35 -7.62 18.21
N SER A 376 31.19 -8.20 17.35
CA SER A 376 32.25 -9.13 17.78
C SER A 376 33.29 -8.41 18.66
N ALA A 377 33.60 -8.99 19.82
CA ALA A 377 34.54 -8.41 20.78
C ALA A 377 35.88 -8.05 20.12
N SER A 378 36.28 -6.79 20.23
CA SER A 378 37.57 -6.31 19.74
C SER A 378 38.30 -5.55 20.84
N SER A 379 39.63 -5.66 20.85
CA SER A 379 40.54 -5.21 21.91
C SER A 379 40.78 -3.68 21.97
N GLY A 380 39.87 -2.87 21.42
CA GLY A 380 39.97 -1.41 21.47
C GLY A 380 39.55 -0.82 22.81
N SER A 381 40.29 0.16 23.34
CA SER A 381 39.88 0.90 24.53
C SER A 381 38.86 1.98 24.18
N VAL A 382 37.83 2.11 25.02
CA VAL A 382 36.81 3.17 24.92
C VAL A 382 36.98 4.10 26.11
N LYS A 383 36.94 5.41 25.88
CA LYS A 383 37.00 6.43 26.93
C LYS A 383 35.61 7.02 27.15
N ILE A 384 35.20 7.14 28.41
CA ILE A 384 33.94 7.78 28.80
C ILE A 384 34.27 9.07 29.55
N VAL A 385 33.61 10.16 29.18
CA VAL A 385 33.62 11.43 29.91
C VAL A 385 32.19 11.75 30.34
N GLU A 386 31.98 11.84 31.65
CA GLU A 386 30.68 12.16 32.23
C GLU A 386 30.69 13.56 32.84
N THR A 387 29.65 14.33 32.51
CA THR A 387 29.33 15.60 33.18
C THR A 387 27.92 15.50 33.75
N ARG A 388 27.45 16.57 34.40
CA ARG A 388 26.07 16.63 34.91
C ARG A 388 25.01 16.57 33.80
N THR A 389 25.35 17.00 32.58
CA THR A 389 24.39 17.16 31.48
C THR A 389 24.71 16.32 30.26
N LYS A 390 25.90 15.72 30.17
CA LYS A 390 26.36 14.94 29.01
C LYS A 390 27.11 13.68 29.40
N VAL A 391 27.01 12.67 28.54
CA VAL A 391 27.92 11.52 28.52
C VAL A 391 28.53 11.46 27.12
N GLU A 392 29.85 11.46 27.05
CA GLU A 392 30.59 11.39 25.79
C GLU A 392 31.44 10.12 25.78
N VAL A 393 31.28 9.32 24.74
CA VAL A 393 31.97 8.04 24.55
C VAL A 393 32.89 8.15 23.35
N PHE A 394 34.17 7.88 23.53
CA PHE A 394 35.21 8.07 22.51
C PHE A 394 35.92 6.75 22.19
N GLY A 395 36.12 6.50 20.90
CA GLY A 395 37.14 5.58 20.39
C GLY A 395 38.31 6.34 19.76
N SER A 396 39.05 5.67 18.88
CA SER A 396 40.22 6.24 18.21
C SER A 396 39.88 7.30 17.17
N ASN A 397 38.78 7.13 16.43
CA ASN A 397 38.35 8.00 15.34
C ASN A 397 36.84 8.27 15.32
N TRP A 398 36.15 7.96 16.41
CA TRP A 398 34.70 8.13 16.55
C TRP A 398 34.33 8.65 17.94
N SER A 399 33.18 9.34 18.03
CA SER A 399 32.59 9.80 19.28
C SER A 399 31.06 9.73 19.25
N ILE A 400 30.43 9.34 20.36
CA ILE A 400 28.98 9.35 20.54
C ILE A 400 28.62 10.15 21.80
N ASN A 401 27.70 11.10 21.64
CA ASN A 401 27.29 12.02 22.69
C ASN A 401 25.84 11.80 23.09
N PHE A 402 25.60 11.75 24.40
CA PHE A 402 24.27 11.63 24.99
C PHE A 402 23.94 12.86 25.83
N ASP A 403 22.67 13.30 25.75
CA ASP A 403 22.08 14.21 26.72
C ASP A 403 21.72 13.41 27.98
N ARG A 404 22.37 13.70 29.11
CA ARG A 404 22.13 12.99 30.38
C ARG A 404 20.81 13.37 31.05
N VAL A 405 20.24 14.53 30.70
CA VAL A 405 18.96 15.03 31.22
C VAL A 405 17.79 14.35 30.49
N ARG A 406 17.91 14.17 29.18
CA ARG A 406 16.85 13.58 28.34
C ARG A 406 17.03 12.09 28.04
N GLY A 407 18.27 11.60 28.08
CA GLY A 407 18.60 10.18 27.88
C GLY A 407 18.71 9.73 26.43
N TYR A 408 18.90 10.66 25.50
CA TYR A 408 18.99 10.38 24.06
C TYR A 408 20.37 10.72 23.48
N ILE A 409 20.67 10.08 22.36
CA ILE A 409 21.83 10.42 21.53
C ILE A 409 21.59 11.79 20.91
N THR A 410 22.62 12.63 20.93
CA THR A 410 22.62 13.97 20.34
C THR A 410 23.60 14.09 19.18
N LYS A 411 24.63 13.24 19.15
CA LYS A 411 25.62 13.25 18.08
C LYS A 411 26.31 11.90 17.97
N TRP A 412 26.64 11.50 16.76
CA TRP A 412 27.62 10.46 16.47
C TRP A 412 28.49 10.96 15.33
N SER A 413 29.81 10.89 15.51
CA SER A 413 30.79 11.25 14.50
C SER A 413 31.78 10.10 14.34
N HIS A 414 32.22 9.87 13.10
CA HIS A 414 33.30 8.94 12.75
C HIS A 414 34.06 9.52 11.56
N GLY A 415 35.09 10.34 11.83
CA GLY A 415 35.74 11.17 10.81
C GLY A 415 34.90 12.38 10.36
N SER A 416 33.63 12.15 10.04
CA SER A 416 32.59 13.15 9.76
C SER A 416 31.40 12.97 10.71
N ASP A 417 30.46 13.91 10.72
CA ASP A 417 29.21 13.76 11.48
C ASP A 417 28.28 12.76 10.77
N LEU A 418 27.74 11.81 11.53
CA LEU A 418 26.83 10.78 11.05
C LEU A 418 25.39 11.00 11.54
N LEU A 419 25.23 11.66 12.70
CA LEU A 419 23.95 12.01 13.28
C LEU A 419 23.96 13.48 13.72
N GLU A 420 22.81 14.14 13.57
CA GLU A 420 22.58 15.51 14.06
C GLU A 420 21.30 15.59 14.90
N VAL A 421 21.18 16.63 15.74
CA VAL A 421 20.01 16.79 16.60
C VAL A 421 18.80 17.32 15.83
N ASP A 422 17.64 16.73 16.10
CA ASP A 422 16.38 17.35 15.74
C ASP A 422 16.15 18.63 16.57
N PRO A 423 15.77 19.76 15.95
CA PRO A 423 15.64 21.04 16.64
C PRO A 423 14.49 21.04 17.67
N VAL A 424 13.45 20.24 17.46
CA VAL A 424 12.25 20.17 18.30
C VAL A 424 12.46 19.20 19.46
N THR A 425 12.81 17.95 19.16
CA THR A 425 12.97 16.90 20.18
C THR A 425 14.30 17.00 20.93
N ARG A 426 15.29 17.69 20.34
CA ARG A 426 16.69 17.78 20.83
C ARG A 426 17.41 16.42 20.86
N ALA A 427 16.88 15.43 20.16
CA ALA A 427 17.45 14.10 20.01
C ALA A 427 17.84 13.84 18.55
N ALA A 428 18.90 13.08 18.33
CA ALA A 428 19.27 12.59 17.01
C ALA A 428 18.59 11.26 16.68
N ILE A 429 18.29 10.46 17.71
CA ILE A 429 17.55 9.20 17.63
C ILE A 429 16.50 9.17 18.72
N TYR A 430 15.24 8.92 18.37
CA TYR A 430 14.14 8.85 19.33
C TYR A 430 13.02 7.88 18.88
N PRO A 431 12.30 7.23 19.81
CA PRO A 431 11.11 6.45 19.48
C PRO A 431 10.01 7.33 18.87
N CYS A 432 9.38 6.85 17.80
CA CYS A 432 8.24 7.52 17.17
C CYS A 432 7.20 6.49 16.74
N PHE A 433 5.94 6.75 17.08
CA PHE A 433 4.79 5.88 16.78
C PHE A 433 3.77 6.53 15.84
N TRP A 434 4.13 7.67 15.26
CA TRP A 434 3.34 8.41 14.29
C TRP A 434 3.96 8.30 12.89
N ARG A 435 3.11 8.34 11.88
CA ARG A 435 3.41 8.72 10.49
C ARG A 435 2.33 9.70 10.04
N ALA A 436 2.63 10.54 9.05
CA ALA A 436 1.58 11.31 8.38
C ALA A 436 0.45 10.36 7.93
N PRO A 437 -0.83 10.72 8.16
CA PRO A 437 -1.97 9.94 7.68
C PRO A 437 -1.97 9.82 6.16
N THR A 438 -2.61 8.76 5.66
CA THR A 438 -3.02 8.60 4.24
C THR A 438 -4.51 8.89 4.12
N ASP A 439 -5.00 9.17 2.91
CA ASP A 439 -6.46 9.36 2.68
C ASP A 439 -7.27 8.12 3.13
N ASN A 440 -6.67 6.94 3.04
CA ASN A 440 -7.28 5.68 3.48
C ASN A 440 -7.18 5.39 4.98
N ASP A 441 -6.49 6.22 5.78
CA ASP A 441 -6.58 6.13 7.23
C ASP A 441 -7.92 6.77 7.64
N LYS A 442 -8.99 5.98 7.78
CA LYS A 442 -10.35 6.50 8.08
C LYS A 442 -10.32 7.61 9.13
N ASP A 443 -11.14 8.64 8.95
CA ASP A 443 -11.25 9.78 9.88
C ASP A 443 -11.41 9.34 11.35
N ASN A 444 -12.12 8.23 11.59
CA ASN A 444 -12.26 7.68 12.93
C ASN A 444 -10.94 7.12 13.50
N ALA A 445 -10.09 6.48 12.70
CA ALA A 445 -8.78 5.96 13.14
C ALA A 445 -7.81 7.11 13.44
N VAL A 446 -7.71 8.09 12.53
CA VAL A 446 -6.85 9.28 12.72
C VAL A 446 -7.32 10.10 13.93
N SER A 447 -8.63 10.32 14.06
CA SER A 447 -9.21 10.99 15.24
C SER A 447 -8.88 10.23 16.52
N VAL A 448 -9.08 8.90 16.55
CA VAL A 448 -8.74 8.08 17.71
C VAL A 448 -7.26 8.22 18.05
N TRP A 449 -6.33 8.05 17.10
CA TRP A 449 -4.92 8.19 17.40
C TRP A 449 -4.55 9.60 17.89
N LYS A 450 -5.21 10.65 17.37
CA LYS A 450 -5.03 12.03 17.82
C LYS A 450 -5.61 12.29 19.20
N ASP A 451 -6.78 11.73 19.53
CA ASP A 451 -7.42 11.81 20.84
C ASP A 451 -6.56 11.14 21.92
N TYR A 452 -5.94 10.00 21.57
CA TYR A 452 -4.93 9.35 22.40
C TYR A 452 -3.56 10.05 22.34
N GLY A 453 -3.39 11.11 21.55
CA GLY A 453 -2.17 11.93 21.52
C GLY A 453 -0.94 11.27 20.92
N VAL A 454 -1.09 10.24 20.08
CA VAL A 454 0.01 9.47 19.49
C VAL A 454 0.99 10.38 18.71
N HIS A 455 0.47 11.36 17.96
CA HIS A 455 1.24 12.35 17.19
C HIS A 455 2.11 13.30 18.03
N ARG A 456 1.92 13.35 19.35
CA ARG A 456 2.58 14.32 20.25
C ARG A 456 3.24 13.67 21.47
N MET A 457 3.60 12.39 21.37
CA MET A 457 4.26 11.69 22.47
C MET A 457 5.63 12.27 22.77
N THR A 458 5.95 12.36 24.06
CA THR A 458 7.21 12.93 24.55
C THR A 458 7.82 12.01 25.60
N SER A 459 9.11 12.19 25.85
CA SER A 459 9.85 11.35 26.79
C SER A 459 10.12 12.02 28.12
N GLN A 460 10.02 11.23 29.19
CA GLN A 460 10.46 11.56 30.52
C GLN A 460 11.51 10.54 30.99
N LEU A 461 12.77 10.95 31.06
CA LEU A 461 13.83 10.12 31.61
C LEU A 461 13.60 9.87 33.10
N ARG A 462 13.57 8.60 33.50
CA ARG A 462 13.47 8.15 34.90
C ARG A 462 14.83 7.78 35.47
N SER A 463 15.68 7.16 34.67
CA SER A 463 17.06 6.85 35.07
C SER A 463 17.94 6.61 33.86
N LEU A 464 19.22 6.94 34.00
CA LEU A 464 20.29 6.61 33.06
C LEU A 464 21.45 6.02 33.84
N LYS A 465 21.94 4.86 33.40
CA LYS A 465 23.12 4.19 33.95
C LYS A 465 24.12 3.91 32.84
N VAL A 466 25.40 4.17 33.12
CA VAL A 466 26.52 3.85 32.24
C VAL A 466 27.30 2.71 32.88
N GLU A 467 27.54 1.65 32.12
CA GLU A 467 28.25 0.45 32.56
C GLU A 467 29.35 0.14 31.53
N ASN A 468 30.57 -0.11 32.01
CA ASN A 468 31.63 -0.65 31.16
C ASN A 468 31.34 -2.13 30.87
N GLY A 469 31.51 -2.56 29.62
CA GLY A 469 31.43 -3.98 29.27
C GLY A 469 32.47 -4.77 30.05
N ALA A 470 32.07 -5.88 30.65
CA ALA A 470 32.88 -6.64 31.61
C ALA A 470 34.24 -7.13 31.05
N ASP A 471 34.41 -7.16 29.72
CA ASP A 471 35.56 -7.77 29.04
C ASP A 471 36.15 -6.90 27.91
N GLY A 472 35.98 -5.58 27.97
CA GLY A 472 36.41 -4.68 26.87
C GLY A 472 35.51 -4.74 25.63
N SER A 473 34.31 -5.31 25.77
CA SER A 473 33.29 -5.40 24.72
C SER A 473 32.67 -4.05 24.33
N GLY A 474 33.01 -2.96 25.03
CA GLY A 474 32.52 -1.61 24.76
C GLY A 474 31.83 -0.98 25.97
N VAL A 475 30.88 -0.08 25.71
CA VAL A 475 30.13 0.66 26.74
C VAL A 475 28.66 0.36 26.59
N SER A 476 27.98 0.04 27.71
CA SER A 476 26.53 -0.08 27.75
C SER A 476 25.93 1.11 28.47
N MET A 477 24.89 1.72 27.88
CA MET A 477 24.09 2.74 28.52
C MET A 477 22.64 2.27 28.60
N LYS A 478 22.11 2.22 29.81
CA LYS A 478 20.75 1.74 30.09
C LYS A 478 19.89 2.91 30.52
N THR A 479 18.80 3.17 29.80
CA THR A 479 17.81 4.19 30.15
C THR A 479 16.48 3.55 30.51
N LYS A 480 15.78 4.20 31.44
CA LYS A 480 14.36 3.96 31.70
C LYS A 480 13.63 5.24 31.41
N THR A 481 12.71 5.23 30.46
CA THR A 481 11.93 6.41 30.05
C THR A 481 10.45 6.09 30.11
N TYR A 482 9.66 7.02 30.63
CA TYR A 482 8.21 6.98 30.43
C TYR A 482 7.89 7.83 29.20
N PHE A 483 7.45 7.20 28.12
CA PHE A 483 7.15 7.84 26.84
C PHE A 483 5.64 7.98 26.69
N ALA A 484 5.14 9.21 26.77
CA ALA A 484 3.71 9.47 26.88
C ALA A 484 3.33 10.80 26.20
N PRO A 485 2.10 10.90 25.66
CA PRO A 485 1.52 12.19 25.33
C PRO A 485 1.41 13.10 26.56
N PRO A 486 1.60 14.42 26.41
CA PRO A 486 1.28 15.37 27.47
C PRO A 486 -0.20 15.25 27.90
N VAL A 487 -0.46 15.41 29.20
CA VAL A 487 -1.80 15.48 29.82
C VAL A 487 -2.61 14.16 29.86
N LEU A 488 -2.30 13.15 29.06
CA LEU A 488 -3.05 11.89 29.05
C LEU A 488 -2.45 10.82 29.97
N GLY A 489 -3.32 9.97 30.52
CA GLY A 489 -2.99 8.96 31.53
C GLY A 489 -2.45 7.63 30.98
N TRP A 490 -1.80 7.63 29.81
CA TRP A 490 -1.23 6.43 29.18
C TRP A 490 0.14 6.72 28.56
N GLY A 491 0.89 5.66 28.27
CA GLY A 491 2.18 5.74 27.60
C GLY A 491 2.91 4.40 27.62
N TYR A 492 4.22 4.42 27.38
CA TYR A 492 5.07 3.25 27.46
C TYR A 492 6.14 3.45 28.53
N ASP A 493 6.30 2.46 29.40
CA ASP A 493 7.57 2.27 30.09
C ASP A 493 8.54 1.65 29.08
N ILE A 494 9.56 2.41 28.71
CA ILE A 494 10.58 1.96 27.76
C ILE A 494 11.90 1.77 28.51
N HIS A 495 12.43 0.54 28.44
CA HIS A 495 13.81 0.25 28.81
C HIS A 495 14.65 0.23 27.53
N THR A 496 15.60 1.16 27.40
CA THR A 496 16.51 1.16 26.26
C THR A 496 17.90 0.74 26.70
N VAL A 497 18.48 -0.22 26.00
CA VAL A 497 19.89 -0.61 26.13
C VAL A 497 20.61 -0.15 24.88
N TYR A 498 21.43 0.89 25.03
CA TYR A 498 22.43 1.26 24.06
C TYR A 498 23.70 0.47 24.36
N HIS A 499 24.30 -0.12 23.35
CA HIS A 499 25.63 -0.72 23.46
C HIS A 499 26.50 -0.22 22.32
N ILE A 500 27.66 0.33 22.68
CA ILE A 500 28.63 0.92 21.78
C ILE A 500 29.88 0.04 21.83
N SER A 501 30.20 -0.62 20.72
CA SER A 501 31.39 -1.45 20.64
C SER A 501 32.66 -0.59 20.61
N SER A 502 33.82 -1.21 20.83
CA SER A 502 35.11 -0.53 20.71
C SER A 502 35.41 0.00 19.30
N LYS A 503 34.68 -0.46 18.28
CA LYS A 503 34.75 0.04 16.89
C LYS A 503 33.78 1.19 16.60
N GLY A 504 32.94 1.58 17.56
CA GLY A 504 31.95 2.63 17.38
C GLY A 504 30.63 2.15 16.77
N VAL A 505 30.41 0.83 16.69
CA VAL A 505 29.12 0.26 16.28
C VAL A 505 28.12 0.46 17.40
N LEU A 506 26.96 1.01 17.07
CA LEU A 506 25.89 1.34 18.01
C LEU A 506 24.73 0.37 17.85
N SER A 507 24.48 -0.46 18.85
CA SER A 507 23.22 -1.21 18.96
C SER A 507 22.27 -0.52 19.95
N ILE A 508 20.99 -0.48 19.60
CA ILE A 508 19.91 0.09 20.40
C ILE A 508 18.82 -0.97 20.53
N ASN A 509 18.56 -1.45 21.73
CA ASN A 509 17.45 -2.36 22.02
C ASN A 509 16.42 -1.67 22.90
N LEU A 510 15.15 -1.72 22.53
CA LEU A 510 14.04 -1.12 23.26
C LEU A 510 13.08 -2.21 23.71
N ASP A 511 12.78 -2.27 25.00
CA ASP A 511 11.67 -3.04 25.55
C ASP A 511 10.56 -2.06 25.94
N LEU A 512 9.39 -2.20 25.30
CA LEU A 512 8.24 -1.33 25.41
C LEU A 512 7.15 -2.05 26.19
N GLU A 513 6.64 -1.41 27.23
CA GLU A 513 5.54 -1.91 28.04
C GLU A 513 4.45 -0.82 28.13
N PRO A 514 3.31 -0.97 27.43
CA PRO A 514 2.23 0.01 27.49
C PRO A 514 1.59 0.05 28.89
N LYS A 515 1.25 1.24 29.37
CA LYS A 515 0.60 1.51 30.66
C LYS A 515 -0.58 2.45 30.46
N GLY A 516 -1.61 2.29 31.29
CA GLY A 516 -2.80 3.14 31.30
C GLY A 516 -3.86 2.71 30.28
N VAL A 517 -4.71 3.67 29.88
CA VAL A 517 -5.75 3.46 28.87
C VAL A 517 -5.20 3.94 27.51
N PHE A 518 -4.73 3.01 26.70
CA PHE A 518 -4.04 3.25 25.43
C PHE A 518 -4.94 2.87 24.23
N PRO A 519 -4.64 3.36 23.01
CA PRO A 519 -5.40 2.98 21.82
C PRO A 519 -5.15 1.51 21.46
N VAL A 520 -6.07 0.89 20.72
CA VAL A 520 -5.95 -0.51 20.28
C VAL A 520 -4.75 -0.71 19.35
N ASP A 521 -4.46 0.29 18.52
CA ASP A 521 -3.39 0.29 17.53
C ASP A 521 -2.82 1.70 17.33
N VAL A 522 -1.70 1.75 16.63
CA VAL A 522 -0.98 2.96 16.20
C VAL A 522 -0.58 2.80 14.72
N PRO A 523 -0.27 3.88 13.99
CA PRO A 523 0.04 3.75 12.57
C PRO A 523 1.42 3.13 12.30
N ARG A 524 2.34 3.20 13.27
CA ARG A 524 3.64 2.50 13.24
C ARG A 524 4.29 2.41 14.61
N VAL A 525 5.34 1.61 14.72
CA VAL A 525 6.25 1.61 15.87
C VAL A 525 7.69 1.55 15.38
N GLY A 526 8.57 2.43 15.87
CA GLY A 526 9.96 2.46 15.45
C GLY A 526 10.79 3.61 16.03
N LEU A 527 11.93 3.86 15.38
CA LEU A 527 12.86 4.96 15.67
C LEU A 527 12.84 5.97 14.52
N ASN A 528 12.86 7.25 14.86
CA ASN A 528 13.23 8.31 13.93
C ASN A 528 14.70 8.68 14.18
N ILE A 529 15.44 8.90 13.10
CA ILE A 529 16.86 9.20 13.06
C ILE A 529 17.06 10.42 12.17
N ARG A 530 17.75 11.44 12.69
CA ARG A 530 18.11 12.64 11.93
C ARG A 530 19.60 12.60 11.56
N LEU A 531 19.86 12.74 10.26
CA LEU A 531 21.17 12.58 9.64
C LEU A 531 21.56 13.88 8.92
N PRO A 532 22.87 14.18 8.77
CA PRO A 532 23.30 15.31 7.96
C PRO A 532 22.81 15.22 6.52
N LYS A 533 22.48 16.38 5.93
CA LYS A 533 21.94 16.46 4.57
C LYS A 533 22.84 15.86 3.49
N SER A 534 24.16 15.86 3.71
CA SER A 534 25.15 15.28 2.81
C SER A 534 24.95 13.79 2.56
N LEU A 535 24.37 13.05 3.52
CA LEU A 535 24.01 11.64 3.36
C LEU A 535 22.78 11.52 2.45
N SER A 536 23.02 11.59 1.15
CA SER A 536 22.01 11.84 0.12
C SER A 536 21.78 10.66 -0.83
N GLN A 537 22.52 9.56 -0.66
CA GLN A 537 22.38 8.35 -1.45
C GLN A 537 21.97 7.18 -0.56
N ALA A 538 20.86 6.53 -0.91
CA ALA A 538 20.36 5.35 -0.22
C ALA A 538 20.68 4.08 -1.02
N SER A 539 21.04 3.00 -0.34
CA SER A 539 20.94 1.65 -0.89
C SER A 539 20.40 0.69 0.16
N TRP A 540 19.61 -0.31 -0.25
CA TRP A 540 19.00 -1.23 0.70
C TRP A 540 18.82 -2.62 0.11
N PHE A 541 18.85 -3.63 0.98
CA PHE A 541 18.46 -5.00 0.66
C PHE A 541 17.07 -5.27 1.23
N GLY A 542 16.04 -5.30 0.37
CA GLY A 542 14.64 -5.47 0.77
C GLY A 542 13.69 -5.37 -0.41
N ARG A 543 12.42 -5.07 -0.15
CA ARG A 543 11.44 -4.78 -1.22
C ARG A 543 11.77 -3.46 -1.91
N GLY A 544 11.64 -3.43 -3.23
CA GLY A 544 11.81 -2.22 -4.02
C GLY A 544 11.64 -2.45 -5.52
N PRO A 545 11.95 -1.41 -6.34
CA PRO A 545 12.55 -0.14 -5.91
C PRO A 545 11.56 0.87 -5.29
N GLY A 546 10.25 0.68 -5.48
CA GLY A 546 9.20 1.59 -5.06
C GLY A 546 8.71 1.39 -3.62
N GLU A 547 7.64 2.10 -3.31
CA GLU A 547 6.92 2.04 -2.04
C GLU A 547 6.22 0.69 -1.83
N SER A 548 6.15 0.21 -0.58
CA SER A 548 5.41 -0.98 -0.18
C SER A 548 4.83 -0.84 1.24
N TYR A 549 3.65 -1.43 1.46
CA TYR A 549 2.95 -1.53 2.75
C TYR A 549 2.42 -2.97 2.96
N PRO A 550 2.07 -3.39 4.19
CA PRO A 550 1.71 -4.77 4.48
C PRO A 550 0.67 -5.41 3.55
N ASP A 551 -0.27 -4.60 3.06
CA ASP A 551 -1.39 -4.90 2.16
C ASP A 551 -1.21 -4.33 0.73
N LYS A 552 -0.03 -3.78 0.41
CA LYS A 552 0.32 -3.22 -0.91
C LYS A 552 1.83 -3.37 -1.16
N LYS A 553 2.31 -4.57 -1.51
CA LYS A 553 3.76 -4.89 -1.58
C LYS A 553 4.18 -5.91 -2.63
N HIS A 554 3.25 -6.62 -3.25
CA HIS A 554 3.56 -7.74 -4.14
C HIS A 554 4.32 -7.31 -5.38
N SER A 555 4.07 -6.09 -5.86
CA SER A 555 4.79 -5.48 -6.99
C SER A 555 6.26 -5.17 -6.71
N GLN A 556 6.66 -5.14 -5.43
CA GLN A 556 8.02 -4.83 -5.02
C GLN A 556 8.81 -6.12 -4.79
N ALA A 557 9.80 -6.37 -5.66
CA ALA A 557 10.66 -7.54 -5.58
C ALA A 557 11.71 -7.40 -4.45
N ILE A 558 12.14 -8.52 -3.89
CA ILE A 558 13.30 -8.56 -2.99
C ILE A 558 14.57 -8.41 -3.83
N GLY A 559 15.39 -7.43 -3.49
CA GLY A 559 16.65 -7.17 -4.16
C GLY A 559 17.51 -6.14 -3.44
N ILE A 560 18.65 -5.80 -4.05
CA ILE A 560 19.48 -4.68 -3.62
C ILE A 560 19.20 -3.51 -4.56
N TRP A 561 18.69 -2.43 -3.99
CA TRP A 561 18.23 -1.25 -4.70
C TRP A 561 19.04 -0.03 -4.26
N SER A 562 19.03 1.02 -5.09
CA SER A 562 19.67 2.30 -4.79
C SER A 562 18.85 3.46 -5.32
N SER A 563 18.87 4.59 -4.62
CA SER A 563 18.15 5.81 -4.99
C SER A 563 18.80 7.03 -4.36
N ALA A 564 18.69 8.19 -4.97
CA ALA A 564 18.89 9.44 -4.22
C ALA A 564 17.80 9.55 -3.15
N VAL A 565 18.14 10.17 -2.01
CA VAL A 565 17.19 10.37 -0.89
C VAL A 565 15.97 11.18 -1.31
N ASP A 566 16.16 12.14 -2.22
CA ASP A 566 15.07 12.99 -2.70
C ASP A 566 14.09 12.25 -3.62
N ASP A 567 14.52 11.14 -4.24
CA ASP A 567 13.70 10.29 -5.10
C ASP A 567 13.00 9.15 -4.32
N LEU A 568 13.19 9.09 -2.99
CA LEU A 568 12.56 8.07 -2.14
C LEU A 568 11.08 8.38 -1.83
N GLU A 569 10.69 9.64 -1.94
CA GLU A 569 9.35 10.18 -1.68
C GLU A 569 8.43 9.94 -2.88
N VAL A 570 7.14 9.66 -2.64
CA VAL A 570 6.14 9.53 -3.70
C VAL A 570 5.37 10.85 -3.82
N PRO A 571 5.37 11.52 -4.98
CA PRO A 571 4.77 12.83 -5.15
C PRO A 571 3.26 12.73 -5.42
N TYR A 572 2.48 12.33 -4.41
CA TYR A 572 1.02 12.34 -4.51
C TYR A 572 0.48 13.77 -4.71
N ASP A 573 -0.55 13.94 -5.55
CA ASP A 573 -1.23 15.23 -5.76
C ASP A 573 -1.72 15.84 -4.44
N VAL A 574 -2.23 14.99 -3.53
CA VAL A 574 -2.54 15.31 -2.14
C VAL A 574 -1.40 14.78 -1.24
N PRO A 575 -0.61 15.66 -0.61
CA PRO A 575 0.48 15.24 0.27
C PRO A 575 -0.02 14.36 1.43
N GLN A 576 0.60 13.19 1.57
CA GLN A 576 0.22 12.21 2.58
C GLN A 576 1.36 11.24 2.92
N GLY A 577 1.15 10.38 3.93
CA GLY A 577 2.14 9.38 4.33
C GLY A 577 2.61 8.53 3.15
N ASN A 578 3.92 8.50 2.90
CA ASN A 578 4.49 7.85 1.72
C ASN A 578 5.90 7.29 1.92
N GLY A 579 6.41 6.58 0.91
CA GLY A 579 7.81 6.17 0.75
C GLY A 579 8.23 4.97 1.62
N ASN A 580 7.30 4.23 2.22
CA ASN A 580 7.67 3.08 3.05
C ASN A 580 8.26 1.93 2.22
N ARG A 581 9.28 1.26 2.75
CA ARG A 581 9.94 0.11 2.13
C ARG A 581 9.98 -1.03 3.12
N MET A 582 9.54 -2.21 2.68
CA MET A 582 9.33 -3.35 3.58
C MET A 582 10.40 -4.44 3.47
N GLU A 583 10.36 -5.34 4.46
CA GLU A 583 11.14 -6.58 4.48
C GLU A 583 12.65 -6.33 4.24
N THR A 584 13.16 -5.24 4.79
CA THR A 584 14.54 -4.80 4.63
C THR A 584 15.45 -5.54 5.61
N ARG A 585 16.60 -6.01 5.13
CA ARG A 585 17.66 -6.63 5.95
C ARG A 585 18.68 -5.58 6.41
N TRP A 586 19.02 -4.67 5.50
CA TRP A 586 19.84 -3.50 5.79
C TRP A 586 19.49 -2.32 4.88
N VAL A 587 19.67 -1.10 5.38
CA VAL A 587 19.65 0.16 4.61
C VAL A 587 20.95 0.92 4.87
N ARG A 588 21.48 1.57 3.84
CA ARG A 588 22.68 2.41 3.87
C ARG A 588 22.31 3.81 3.39
N LEU A 589 22.83 4.83 4.07
CA LEU A 589 22.75 6.23 3.66
C LEU A 589 24.14 6.81 3.69
N VAL A 590 24.64 7.24 2.52
CA VAL A 590 26.02 7.68 2.32
C VAL A 590 26.08 9.04 1.64
N ASP A 591 27.19 9.74 1.86
CA ASP A 591 27.56 10.92 1.09
C ASP A 591 28.22 10.56 -0.26
N ALA A 592 28.68 11.59 -0.98
CA ALA A 592 29.33 11.43 -2.28
C ALA A 592 30.67 10.67 -2.21
N ASP A 593 31.33 10.64 -1.06
CA ASP A 593 32.59 9.95 -0.83
C ASP A 593 32.38 8.52 -0.32
N GLY A 594 31.13 8.12 -0.07
CA GLY A 594 30.74 6.79 0.42
C GLY A 594 30.75 6.66 1.94
N HIS A 595 30.99 7.74 2.69
CA HIS A 595 30.89 7.72 4.16
C HIS A 595 29.44 7.82 4.58
N GLY A 596 29.06 7.10 5.64
CA GLY A 596 27.70 7.21 6.14
C GLY A 596 27.33 6.16 7.17
N ILE A 597 26.06 5.77 7.17
CA ILE A 597 25.52 4.79 8.12
C ILE A 597 24.91 3.59 7.40
N LYS A 598 25.04 2.41 8.00
CA LYS A 598 24.29 1.21 7.70
C LYS A 598 23.40 0.87 8.90
N ALA A 599 22.13 0.59 8.68
CA ALA A 599 21.20 0.15 9.70
C ALA A 599 20.67 -1.26 9.40
N SER A 600 20.61 -2.12 10.42
CA SER A 600 20.02 -3.46 10.36
C SER A 600 19.33 -3.82 11.68
N ARG A 601 18.56 -4.91 11.71
CA ARG A 601 17.97 -5.43 12.95
C ARG A 601 18.99 -6.12 13.83
N LEU A 602 18.86 -5.95 15.15
CA LEU A 602 19.74 -6.60 16.14
C LEU A 602 19.53 -8.12 16.20
N ASP A 603 18.29 -8.56 16.04
CA ASP A 603 17.88 -9.97 15.96
C ASP A 603 18.01 -10.55 14.53
N ALA A 604 18.53 -9.77 13.58
CA ALA A 604 18.62 -10.07 12.16
C ALA A 604 17.28 -10.49 11.48
N SER A 605 16.15 -10.09 12.07
CA SER A 605 14.87 -10.06 11.37
C SER A 605 14.84 -8.97 10.29
N THR A 606 13.77 -8.93 9.50
CA THR A 606 13.55 -7.82 8.56
C THR A 606 12.83 -6.65 9.22
N PHE A 607 12.96 -5.45 8.65
CA PHE A 607 12.27 -4.25 9.11
C PHE A 607 11.75 -3.40 7.95
N ASN A 608 11.02 -2.34 8.27
CA ASN A 608 10.51 -1.36 7.33
C ASN A 608 11.19 -0.01 7.56
N TRP A 609 11.28 0.82 6.52
CA TRP A 609 11.88 2.14 6.65
C TRP A 609 11.29 3.14 5.67
N THR A 610 11.37 4.42 6.04
CA THR A 610 11.18 5.56 5.13
C THR A 610 12.43 6.45 5.20
N GLY A 611 12.75 7.12 4.11
CA GLY A 611 13.82 8.10 4.07
C GLY A 611 13.45 9.26 3.15
N GLY A 612 13.87 10.47 3.51
CA GLY A 612 13.50 11.67 2.74
C GLY A 612 13.96 12.97 3.41
N ARG A 613 13.33 14.06 2.99
CA ARG A 613 13.50 15.43 3.52
C ARG A 613 12.22 15.99 4.10
N LEU A 614 11.09 15.31 3.94
CA LEU A 614 9.80 15.77 4.42
C LEU A 614 9.49 15.15 5.79
N SER A 615 9.26 15.98 6.80
CA SER A 615 8.81 15.52 8.10
C SER A 615 7.33 15.13 8.06
N ASP A 616 6.91 14.17 8.90
CA ASP A 616 5.50 13.76 9.02
C ASP A 616 4.57 14.96 9.28
N GLN A 617 5.04 15.93 10.08
CA GLN A 617 4.30 17.16 10.37
C GLN A 617 4.10 18.03 9.12
N THR A 618 5.13 18.16 8.28
CA THR A 618 5.04 18.94 7.04
C THR A 618 4.08 18.28 6.06
N ILE A 619 4.18 16.97 5.90
CA ILE A 619 3.30 16.20 5.03
C ILE A 619 1.84 16.36 5.47
N GLU A 620 1.57 16.17 6.77
CA GLU A 620 0.22 16.27 7.32
C GLU A 620 -0.38 17.69 7.27
N SER A 621 0.46 18.73 7.28
CA SER A 621 -0.01 20.13 7.27
C SER A 621 -0.19 20.70 5.86
N ALA A 622 0.46 20.09 4.86
CA ALA A 622 0.43 20.56 3.48
C ALA A 622 -0.90 20.17 2.83
N LYS A 623 -1.57 21.14 2.19
CA LYS A 623 -2.74 20.86 1.35
C LYS A 623 -2.32 20.47 -0.05
N HIS A 624 -1.30 21.17 -0.55
CA HIS A 624 -0.77 21.01 -1.90
C HIS A 624 0.73 20.74 -1.88
N PRO A 625 1.31 20.14 -2.94
CA PRO A 625 2.75 19.86 -3.00
C PRO A 625 3.63 21.11 -2.86
N CYS A 626 3.14 22.29 -3.25
CA CYS A 626 3.85 23.55 -3.08
C CYS A 626 3.96 24.02 -1.62
N ASP A 627 3.15 23.47 -0.71
CA ASP A 627 3.19 23.78 0.73
C ASP A 627 4.25 22.96 1.48
N LEU A 628 4.86 21.96 0.82
CA LEU A 628 5.85 21.08 1.42
C LEU A 628 7.17 21.81 1.70
N VAL A 629 7.59 21.77 2.96
CA VAL A 629 8.86 22.32 3.44
C VAL A 629 9.88 21.21 3.62
N ARG A 630 10.94 21.21 2.81
CA ARG A 630 12.06 20.26 2.94
C ARG A 630 12.97 20.63 4.11
N GLU A 631 13.32 19.64 4.92
CA GLU A 631 14.30 19.76 5.99
C GLU A 631 15.73 19.90 5.44
N ASP A 632 16.57 20.66 6.15
CA ASP A 632 18.01 20.73 5.88
C ASP A 632 18.77 19.54 6.48
N ALA A 633 18.19 18.33 6.36
CA ALA A 633 18.68 17.08 6.92
C ALA A 633 18.17 15.88 6.13
N THR A 634 18.80 14.72 6.28
CA THR A 634 18.22 13.45 5.83
C THR A 634 17.44 12.86 7.00
N LEU A 635 16.15 12.63 6.79
CA LEU A 635 15.31 11.94 7.77
C LEU A 635 15.31 10.46 7.44
N LEU A 636 15.55 9.62 8.45
CA LEU A 636 15.45 8.17 8.37
C LEU A 636 14.51 7.66 9.45
N ASN A 637 13.63 6.77 9.07
CA ASN A 637 12.71 6.07 9.93
C ASN A 637 13.03 4.57 9.89
N LEU A 638 13.18 3.93 11.05
CA LEU A 638 13.38 2.49 11.16
C LEU A 638 12.24 1.89 11.97
N SER A 639 11.41 1.06 11.35
CA SER A 639 10.19 0.53 11.96
C SER A 639 10.15 -0.99 11.85
N PRO A 640 10.16 -1.77 12.96
CA PRO A 640 9.85 -3.19 12.89
C PRO A 640 8.45 -3.45 12.30
N ARG A 641 7.49 -2.55 12.53
CA ARG A 641 6.13 -2.64 11.95
C ARG A 641 5.55 -1.28 11.59
N VAL A 642 4.78 -1.29 10.52
CA VAL A 642 3.93 -0.21 10.02
C VAL A 642 2.57 -0.83 9.71
N ALA A 643 1.49 -0.07 9.86
CA ALA A 643 0.16 -0.53 9.48
C ALA A 643 0.05 -0.62 7.94
N GLY A 644 -0.91 -1.40 7.45
CA GLY A 644 -1.37 -1.32 6.06
C GLY A 644 -1.88 0.08 5.68
N VAL A 645 -2.24 0.25 4.41
CA VAL A 645 -2.87 1.48 3.90
C VAL A 645 -4.38 1.35 3.72
N GLY A 646 -4.90 0.15 3.44
CA GLY A 646 -6.32 -0.07 3.21
C GLY A 646 -6.86 0.66 1.96
N SER A 647 -8.19 0.73 1.86
CA SER A 647 -8.94 1.43 0.78
C SER A 647 -10.13 2.18 1.36
N ALA A 648 -9.92 2.77 2.54
CA ALA A 648 -10.96 2.96 3.54
C ALA A 648 -11.80 4.23 3.36
N THR A 649 -11.45 5.09 2.40
CA THR A 649 -12.27 6.26 2.04
C THR A 649 -13.69 5.83 1.71
N CYS A 650 -13.86 4.81 0.87
CA CYS A 650 -15.16 4.17 0.60
C CYS A 650 -15.21 2.70 1.01
N GLY A 651 -14.07 1.99 0.94
CA GLY A 651 -14.01 0.54 1.11
C GLY A 651 -13.47 0.03 2.44
N PRO A 652 -12.97 -1.21 2.45
CA PRO A 652 -12.44 -1.80 3.66
C PRO A 652 -11.19 -1.05 4.14
N GLY A 653 -11.10 -0.90 5.46
CA GLY A 653 -9.87 -0.46 6.12
C GLY A 653 -8.83 -1.56 6.15
N VAL A 654 -7.73 -1.28 6.85
CA VAL A 654 -6.64 -2.24 7.07
C VAL A 654 -7.15 -3.47 7.83
N ARG A 655 -6.82 -4.66 7.34
CA ARG A 655 -7.15 -5.94 7.99
C ARG A 655 -6.55 -6.01 9.40
N ASP A 656 -7.27 -6.63 10.34
CA ASP A 656 -6.93 -6.58 11.78
C ASP A 656 -5.50 -7.07 12.11
N ASP A 657 -5.02 -8.11 11.42
CA ASP A 657 -3.68 -8.69 11.54
C ASP A 657 -2.58 -7.84 10.90
N LEU A 658 -2.94 -6.86 10.08
CA LEU A 658 -2.04 -5.91 9.43
C LEU A 658 -1.98 -4.55 10.15
N LEU A 659 -2.71 -4.38 11.25
CA LEU A 659 -2.61 -3.22 12.15
C LEU A 659 -1.41 -3.35 13.11
N VAL A 660 -0.86 -2.22 13.56
CA VAL A 660 0.18 -2.21 14.61
C VAL A 660 -0.47 -2.10 15.98
N LYS A 661 -0.87 -3.25 16.54
CA LYS A 661 -1.49 -3.32 17.86
C LYS A 661 -0.57 -2.81 18.98
N VAL A 662 -1.13 -2.05 19.91
CA VAL A 662 -0.43 -1.61 21.13
C VAL A 662 -0.36 -2.78 22.11
N LYS A 663 0.85 -3.33 22.30
CA LYS A 663 1.13 -4.46 23.17
C LYS A 663 2.59 -4.42 23.67
N PRO A 664 2.93 -5.17 24.73
CA PRO A 664 4.33 -5.35 25.14
C PRO A 664 5.18 -5.88 23.98
N GLU A 665 6.35 -5.28 23.78
CA GLU A 665 7.24 -5.65 22.67
C GLU A 665 8.70 -5.28 22.93
N SER A 666 9.61 -6.09 22.38
CA SER A 666 11.02 -5.75 22.26
C SER A 666 11.46 -5.65 20.80
N TYR A 667 12.27 -4.64 20.49
CA TYR A 667 12.84 -4.49 19.16
C TYR A 667 14.16 -3.71 19.23
N GLY A 668 15.11 -4.06 18.36
CA GLY A 668 16.41 -3.39 18.34
C GLY A 668 17.04 -3.28 16.96
N PHE A 669 17.90 -2.28 16.83
CA PHE A 669 18.65 -1.97 15.61
C PHE A 669 20.15 -1.87 15.90
N VAL A 670 20.96 -2.16 14.89
CA VAL A 670 22.40 -1.93 14.86
C VAL A 670 22.68 -0.89 13.80
N LEU A 671 23.44 0.13 14.17
CA LEU A 671 23.93 1.18 13.31
C LEU A 671 25.46 1.08 13.22
N GLU A 672 25.98 1.00 12.01
CA GLU A 672 27.41 0.88 11.69
C GLU A 672 27.82 2.07 10.82
N SER A 673 29.03 2.59 11.01
CA SER A 673 29.62 3.52 10.05
C SER A 673 30.13 2.76 8.82
N ILE A 674 30.06 3.40 7.65
CA ILE A 674 30.54 2.88 6.36
C ILE A 674 31.84 3.58 5.98
#